data_AF-A0A5C6CKU0-F1
#
_entry.id   AF-A0A5C6CKU0-F1
#
_cell.length_a   1.000
_cell.length_b   1.000
_cell.length_c   1.000
_cell.angle_alpha   90.00
_cell.angle_beta   90.00
_cell.angle_gamma   90.00
#
_symmetry.space_group_name_H-M   'P 1'
#
loop_
_entity.id
_entity.type
_entity.pdbx_description
1 polymer ?
#
loop_
_entity_poly.entity_id
_entity_poly.type
_entity_poly.pdbx_seq_one_letter_code
_entity_poly.pdbx_strand_id
1 'polypeptide(L)'
;MHKPLMKQFDWKGHLETLEDRRVMSADPIGGLLGEGIVHHSFDETIVHHELVEEAPPIEHHLDTGPDFWIDPTDPYTISEQIGEIEQTLASAHTTTGLNQVLADYGFTGKGQTVAIIDSGIAYNHFALGGGLGANYRVVGGYDFTENDANPYDDGTAGGHGTHVAGIVGGNAGSDHGVASGVDLVGLRVFDDSGAGYFSWVESALQWVHFNRNSFENPITAINLSLGVASWNSTTVPVWSTLEDEFALLKADGIFVAVSAGNAYATYNAPGLGYPAASPSVVPVMSVNDNGSLAGYSQRDVRAIAAPGSSIRSTVPDYKGNNNGIDDDYAYMSGTSMASPYIAGASVLIRQAMEFSGYTGITQDTIYNHMMATATSFVDSATNLTFKRLNLEAAIDALMPADDYGSTLATAFNLGTLTTTASQSGIISTLNDIDYFKFTAGSNGTVTFDSNGMTHELQAAWTVSGATGTVTGNQGEEVSFDVVAGQTYTVGFSSSGGLGHYNLNAFFESSNNFTYTDWGTVSYAQLNGLSVAGESWYRVQSSQAGYLTVEGAFAAQGGQVNLKLYDSNLQLVTTGNAVNGTTRVDALATAGEEFFVCVQGTNSNVDYRLSNLVSVTGTTVNVKGTAGNDTFTFSAGSTHQVVVNGVTHNFASIAVTNIVFNGGSGTDTIALTGTNAKETAIIASSSTTLIGIGYQVAASGVENSTVYGAGGGDIAYIYDSIGADLYETFSNHVTMSGTGYQNSAYNFSQTYAYASSGGVDRANMYDSAGNDLYRTYSDRVILSGTGFLNFAAGFESTYGYASQGNDVVFHFDSAGNDRFDAGPVTSSMQATNGAYFNQADSFDTVYAYASLGSDEAYLTDGATDDRYYAQSTSAFMRSTIGSYLNYVNGFDSVSAISSNGGFDYATLYDSTANDIFTGRSDYSRMEDSVGTFSNTVSGFAQNYAYSINGGTDQAHLYDSNGNDLFRAYSDRAILSGDGFYNNALGFKQAFGYASQGFDSAQMFDSAGNDQFTATPTTAVMQAVNNSYQNNADNFDEVFGYASLGFDEAFLYDGATNDRFISGPTYGLMRSLTGEFYNYAKSFDSVRAYSTAGGIDYATLYDSVGNDIFSGYASHGVMRDQAGTYYNYVEGFDGVYAYATAGGNDTADLFDSAGNDLFYGEGNLARLTGTNFRNLATGFESVQAHFENGGTDTVDLNAVDYLFTQIGS
;
A
#
# COMPACT_ATOMS: atom_id res chain seq x y z
N MET A 1 -51.76 31.15 -40.60
CA MET A 1 -51.85 31.80 -41.93
C MET A 1 -51.13 33.13 -41.88
N HIS A 2 -50.42 33.53 -42.95
CA HIS A 2 -49.97 34.92 -43.24
C HIS A 2 -49.04 35.60 -42.19
N LYS A 3 -48.10 36.49 -42.55
CA LYS A 3 -47.53 36.81 -43.88
C LYS A 3 -46.06 37.30 -43.69
N PRO A 4 -45.18 37.19 -44.70
CA PRO A 4 -43.73 37.37 -44.53
C PRO A 4 -43.21 38.57 -45.36
N LEU A 5 -41.92 38.50 -45.78
CA LEU A 5 -41.24 39.35 -46.79
C LEU A 5 -40.73 40.70 -46.24
N MET A 6 -39.56 41.25 -46.64
CA MET A 6 -38.49 40.89 -47.60
C MET A 6 -37.23 41.75 -47.24
N LYS A 7 -36.00 41.61 -47.77
CA LYS A 7 -35.50 41.02 -49.04
C LYS A 7 -33.97 40.75 -49.03
N GLN A 8 -33.55 39.70 -49.73
CA GLN A 8 -32.30 39.48 -50.52
C GLN A 8 -31.02 40.29 -50.23
N PHE A 9 -29.89 39.56 -50.11
CA PHE A 9 -28.99 39.35 -51.27
C PHE A 9 -28.37 37.93 -51.23
N ASP A 10 -27.73 37.50 -52.32
CA ASP A 10 -27.35 36.10 -52.63
C ASP A 10 -26.07 36.06 -53.47
N TRP A 11 -25.01 35.35 -53.02
CA TRP A 11 -24.24 34.44 -53.90
C TRP A 11 -23.29 33.45 -53.19
N LYS A 12 -22.68 32.56 -53.98
CA LYS A 12 -22.08 31.27 -53.61
C LYS A 12 -20.57 31.31 -53.25
N GLY A 13 -20.17 30.39 -52.36
CA GLY A 13 -18.85 29.74 -52.25
C GLY A 13 -19.05 28.43 -51.44
N HIS A 14 -18.93 27.26 -52.07
CA HIS A 14 -17.77 26.32 -52.06
C HIS A 14 -17.65 25.46 -50.79
N LEU A 15 -17.19 24.20 -50.97
CA LEU A 15 -16.92 23.22 -49.90
C LEU A 15 -15.40 23.08 -49.73
N GLU A 16 -14.97 23.00 -48.48
CA GLU A 16 -13.84 22.23 -47.94
C GLU A 16 -14.17 22.12 -46.43
N THR A 17 -14.47 20.96 -45.85
CA THR A 17 -13.58 19.88 -45.36
C THR A 17 -12.53 20.33 -44.33
N LEU A 18 -12.66 19.76 -43.12
CA LEU A 18 -11.68 19.52 -42.03
C LEU A 18 -10.37 20.33 -42.02
N GLU A 19 -10.11 21.00 -40.89
CA GLU A 19 -8.81 21.20 -40.20
C GLU A 19 -8.96 22.32 -39.14
N ASP A 20 -8.33 22.30 -37.97
CA ASP A 20 -7.96 21.13 -37.16
C ASP A 20 -7.99 21.49 -35.65
N ARG A 21 -8.12 20.50 -34.77
CA ARG A 21 -8.09 20.69 -33.31
C ARG A 21 -6.66 20.51 -32.82
N ARG A 22 -5.96 21.60 -32.45
CA ARG A 22 -4.62 21.52 -31.83
C ARG A 22 -4.70 21.00 -30.39
N VAL A 23 -4.79 19.69 -30.28
CA VAL A 23 -4.53 18.86 -29.10
C VAL A 23 -3.76 17.64 -29.61
N MET A 24 -2.48 17.52 -29.26
CA MET A 24 -1.71 16.30 -29.47
C MET A 24 -0.76 16.08 -28.30
N SER A 25 -0.90 14.88 -27.74
CA SER A 25 -0.04 14.20 -26.76
C SER A 25 1.23 13.67 -27.44
N ALA A 26 2.04 12.94 -26.67
CA ALA A 26 2.66 11.75 -27.23
C ALA A 26 1.55 10.75 -27.62
N ASP A 27 1.36 10.58 -28.93
CA ASP A 27 0.48 9.64 -29.64
C ASP A 27 -1.08 9.76 -29.50
N PRO A 28 -1.81 9.89 -30.63
CA PRO A 28 -3.25 9.73 -30.68
C PRO A 28 -3.72 8.67 -31.71
N ILE A 29 -4.06 7.46 -31.28
CA ILE A 29 -4.71 6.41 -32.12
C ILE A 29 -6.01 5.93 -31.47
N GLY A 30 -7.16 6.40 -31.97
CA GLY A 30 -8.45 6.29 -31.26
C GLY A 30 -9.34 5.09 -31.62
N GLY A 31 -10.31 4.76 -30.74
CA GLY A 31 -11.33 3.74 -31.03
C GLY A 31 -12.41 3.44 -29.99
N LEU A 32 -13.44 4.30 -29.88
CA LEU A 32 -14.80 4.04 -29.32
C LEU A 32 -15.00 3.88 -27.79
N LEU A 33 -16.18 4.37 -27.36
CA LEU A 33 -16.79 4.31 -26.01
C LEU A 33 -16.10 5.17 -24.91
N GLY A 34 -16.82 5.78 -23.96
CA GLY A 34 -18.27 5.99 -23.87
C GLY A 34 -18.78 6.23 -22.43
N GLU A 35 -19.17 7.47 -22.10
CA GLU A 35 -19.73 7.92 -20.81
C GLU A 35 -18.71 7.91 -19.62
N GLY A 36 -18.76 8.80 -18.62
CA GLY A 36 -19.57 10.01 -18.48
C GLY A 36 -19.99 10.33 -17.03
N ILE A 37 -19.08 10.88 -16.20
CA ILE A 37 -19.39 11.31 -14.82
C ILE A 37 -18.98 12.76 -14.59
N VAL A 38 -19.78 13.50 -13.82
CA VAL A 38 -19.60 14.93 -13.50
C VAL A 38 -19.29 15.09 -12.02
N HIS A 39 -18.27 15.89 -11.69
CA HIS A 39 -18.09 16.43 -10.34
C HIS A 39 -18.36 17.94 -10.33
N HIS A 40 -19.25 18.36 -9.44
CA HIS A 40 -19.49 19.77 -9.14
C HIS A 40 -18.70 20.18 -7.90
N SER A 41 -17.94 21.26 -7.99
CA SER A 41 -17.68 22.18 -6.88
C SER A 41 -17.95 23.60 -7.37
N PHE A 42 -18.38 24.49 -6.48
CA PHE A 42 -18.73 25.87 -6.80
C PHE A 42 -17.74 26.84 -6.15
N ASP A 43 -17.42 27.89 -6.91
CA ASP A 43 -16.61 29.05 -6.52
C ASP A 43 -17.31 29.91 -5.45
N GLU A 44 -16.55 30.38 -4.46
CA GLU A 44 -16.85 31.63 -3.73
C GLU A 44 -15.59 32.51 -3.65
N THR A 45 -15.70 33.71 -4.21
CA THR A 45 -14.60 34.65 -4.45
C THR A 45 -14.58 35.81 -3.42
N ILE A 46 -13.38 36.17 -2.92
CA ILE A 46 -13.13 37.43 -2.19
C ILE A 46 -11.83 38.07 -2.75
N VAL A 47 -11.79 39.41 -2.83
CA VAL A 47 -10.84 40.17 -3.68
C VAL A 47 -10.13 41.29 -2.90
N HIS A 48 -8.96 41.71 -3.43
CA HIS A 48 -8.05 42.82 -3.04
C HIS A 48 -6.93 42.43 -2.05
N HIS A 49 -5.66 42.84 -2.27
CA HIS A 49 -5.23 44.17 -2.70
C HIS A 49 -3.98 44.20 -3.62
N GLU A 50 -3.75 45.31 -4.34
CA GLU A 50 -2.63 45.51 -5.28
C GLU A 50 -1.25 45.74 -4.63
N LEU A 51 -0.19 45.26 -5.29
CA LEU A 51 1.05 46.01 -5.56
C LEU A 51 1.52 45.68 -6.99
N VAL A 52 2.20 46.63 -7.65
CA VAL A 52 2.66 46.52 -9.04
C VAL A 52 4.10 47.04 -9.17
N GLU A 53 4.96 46.29 -9.85
CA GLU A 53 6.07 46.83 -10.64
C GLU A 53 6.02 46.17 -12.03
N GLU A 54 6.28 46.94 -13.10
CA GLU A 54 6.11 46.49 -14.48
C GLU A 54 7.42 45.99 -15.12
N ALA A 55 7.30 44.95 -15.95
CA ALA A 55 8.22 44.68 -17.05
C ALA A 55 7.46 44.80 -18.39
N PRO A 56 8.09 45.28 -19.48
CA PRO A 56 7.42 45.55 -20.75
C PRO A 56 7.05 44.27 -21.53
N PRO A 57 6.08 44.35 -22.47
CA PRO A 57 5.33 43.17 -22.92
C PRO A 57 5.99 42.35 -24.02
N ILE A 58 5.77 41.04 -23.96
CA ILE A 58 5.74 40.15 -25.12
C ILE A 58 4.27 39.80 -25.38
N GLU A 59 3.63 40.46 -26.35
CA GLU A 59 2.36 39.97 -26.89
C GLU A 59 2.65 38.79 -27.82
N HIS A 60 2.26 37.58 -27.46
CA HIS A 60 1.77 36.64 -28.47
C HIS A 60 0.73 35.65 -27.93
N HIS A 61 -0.53 35.90 -28.32
CA HIS A 61 -1.70 35.01 -28.24
C HIS A 61 -2.20 34.51 -26.87
N LEU A 62 -3.46 34.85 -26.61
CA LEU A 62 -4.31 34.21 -25.61
C LEU A 62 -4.72 32.81 -26.07
N ASP A 63 -3.98 31.80 -25.63
CA ASP A 63 -4.53 30.46 -25.38
C ASP A 63 -4.14 30.08 -23.95
N THR A 64 -5.00 29.38 -23.20
CA THR A 64 -4.79 29.08 -21.77
C THR A 64 -4.44 27.62 -21.53
N GLY A 65 -3.81 27.00 -22.53
CA GLY A 65 -3.19 25.68 -22.45
C GLY A 65 -1.72 25.76 -22.91
N PRO A 66 -0.91 24.74 -22.60
CA PRO A 66 0.50 24.69 -22.96
C PRO A 66 0.73 24.48 -24.46
N ASP A 67 1.93 24.85 -24.90
CA ASP A 67 2.38 24.74 -26.29
C ASP A 67 2.62 23.28 -26.73
N PHE A 68 3.01 22.42 -25.79
CA PHE A 68 3.31 20.99 -25.99
C PHE A 68 3.13 20.18 -24.69
N TRP A 69 3.02 18.85 -24.81
CA TRP A 69 2.76 17.92 -23.70
C TRP A 69 3.66 16.67 -23.73
N ILE A 70 3.99 16.14 -22.55
CA ILE A 70 4.32 14.72 -22.31
C ILE A 70 3.03 14.02 -21.84
N ASP A 71 2.77 12.79 -22.29
CA ASP A 71 1.59 12.03 -21.85
C ASP A 71 1.92 11.09 -20.67
N PRO A 72 1.30 11.26 -19.48
CA PRO A 72 1.53 10.36 -18.34
C PRO A 72 0.83 8.99 -18.45
N THR A 73 -0.12 8.82 -19.39
CA THR A 73 -1.10 7.73 -19.34
C THR A 73 -0.80 6.52 -20.23
N ASP A 74 0.25 6.57 -21.04
CA ASP A 74 0.68 5.46 -21.90
C ASP A 74 2.01 4.81 -21.43
N PRO A 75 1.97 3.95 -20.40
CA PRO A 75 3.04 2.99 -20.16
C PRO A 75 3.00 1.96 -21.29
N TYR A 76 3.86 2.15 -22.30
CA TYR A 76 3.96 1.32 -23.50
C TYR A 76 4.31 -0.15 -23.15
N THR A 77 3.29 -0.93 -22.77
CA THR A 77 3.49 -2.29 -22.26
C THR A 77 3.94 -3.25 -23.35
N ILE A 78 4.92 -4.10 -23.01
CA ILE A 78 5.62 -5.00 -23.92
C ILE A 78 4.75 -6.23 -24.26
N SER A 79 3.63 -6.01 -24.97
CA SER A 79 2.66 -7.07 -25.26
C SER A 79 1.97 -7.04 -26.64
N GLU A 80 1.76 -5.87 -27.28
CA GLU A 80 0.95 -5.77 -28.52
C GLU A 80 1.72 -5.55 -29.84
N GLN A 81 3.05 -5.73 -29.88
CA GLN A 81 3.77 -5.94 -31.16
C GLN A 81 4.53 -7.26 -31.21
N ILE A 82 3.81 -8.29 -31.66
CA ILE A 82 4.33 -9.61 -32.06
C ILE A 82 5.19 -9.53 -33.34
N GLY A 83 6.40 -8.94 -33.27
CA GLY A 83 7.30 -8.91 -34.43
C GLY A 83 8.72 -8.33 -34.27
N GLU A 84 8.94 -7.30 -33.43
CA GLU A 84 10.27 -6.67 -33.28
C GLU A 84 10.96 -7.10 -31.97
N ILE A 85 12.30 -7.15 -31.98
CA ILE A 85 13.13 -7.66 -30.86
C ILE A 85 13.55 -6.50 -29.95
N GLU A 86 13.59 -6.74 -28.63
CA GLU A 86 14.02 -5.77 -27.62
C GLU A 86 15.45 -5.24 -27.90
N GLN A 87 15.59 -3.95 -28.21
CA GLN A 87 16.88 -3.32 -28.49
C GLN A 87 17.53 -2.81 -27.19
N THR A 88 18.23 -3.70 -26.49
CA THR A 88 19.09 -3.30 -25.35
C THR A 88 20.10 -2.22 -25.76
N LEU A 89 20.50 -1.34 -24.82
CA LEU A 89 21.54 -0.33 -25.08
C LEU A 89 22.82 -0.97 -25.63
N ALA A 90 23.27 -2.09 -25.07
CA ALA A 90 24.40 -2.87 -25.60
C ALA A 90 24.26 -3.28 -27.09
N SER A 91 23.03 -3.52 -27.57
CA SER A 91 22.75 -3.78 -28.99
C SER A 91 22.83 -2.51 -29.83
N ALA A 92 22.27 -1.39 -29.33
CA ALA A 92 22.43 -0.07 -29.95
C ALA A 92 23.91 0.34 -30.05
N HIS A 93 24.70 0.15 -28.99
CA HIS A 93 26.15 0.41 -28.92
C HIS A 93 26.94 -0.43 -29.93
N THR A 94 26.50 -1.67 -30.17
CA THR A 94 27.11 -2.54 -31.18
C THR A 94 26.79 -2.04 -32.60
N THR A 95 25.54 -1.67 -32.87
CA THR A 95 25.10 -1.20 -34.20
C THR A 95 25.69 0.16 -34.61
N THR A 96 26.06 1.03 -33.66
CA THR A 96 26.70 2.33 -33.92
C THR A 96 28.23 2.31 -33.84
N GLY A 97 28.83 1.21 -33.37
CA GLY A 97 30.28 1.09 -33.17
C GLY A 97 30.82 1.66 -31.84
N LEU A 98 29.95 2.12 -30.93
CA LEU A 98 30.37 2.63 -29.61
C LEU A 98 31.17 1.58 -28.81
N ASN A 99 30.77 0.31 -28.86
CA ASN A 99 31.50 -0.75 -28.14
C ASN A 99 32.96 -0.90 -28.65
N GLN A 100 33.21 -0.65 -29.93
CA GLN A 100 34.57 -0.68 -30.50
C GLN A 100 35.34 0.59 -30.09
N VAL A 101 34.70 1.75 -30.12
CA VAL A 101 35.28 3.03 -29.66
C VAL A 101 35.72 2.97 -28.19
N LEU A 102 34.91 2.37 -27.32
CA LEU A 102 35.25 2.18 -25.91
C LEU A 102 36.41 1.19 -25.72
N ALA A 103 36.47 0.13 -26.53
CA ALA A 103 37.54 -0.88 -26.47
C ALA A 103 38.88 -0.41 -27.03
N ASP A 104 38.89 0.39 -28.11
CA ASP A 104 40.11 0.86 -28.77
C ASP A 104 40.59 2.21 -28.26
N TYR A 105 39.70 3.12 -27.84
CA TYR A 105 40.09 4.49 -27.49
C TYR A 105 39.73 4.92 -26.05
N GLY A 106 38.74 4.27 -25.43
CA GLY A 106 38.34 4.59 -24.05
C GLY A 106 37.77 6.00 -23.84
N PHE A 107 37.33 6.67 -24.90
CA PHE A 107 36.68 7.98 -24.80
C PHE A 107 35.30 7.85 -24.13
N THR A 108 35.05 8.72 -23.15
CA THR A 108 33.82 8.70 -22.32
C THR A 108 33.09 10.05 -22.29
N GLY A 109 33.62 11.09 -22.94
CA GLY A 109 33.08 12.45 -22.93
C GLY A 109 33.56 13.30 -21.75
N LYS A 110 34.38 12.74 -20.85
CA LYS A 110 35.03 13.43 -19.73
C LYS A 110 35.66 14.76 -20.18
N GLY A 111 35.53 15.79 -19.36
CA GLY A 111 35.94 17.16 -19.69
C GLY A 111 34.81 18.04 -20.24
N GLN A 112 33.59 17.50 -20.36
CA GLN A 112 32.43 18.18 -20.96
C GLN A 112 31.16 17.94 -20.13
N THR A 113 30.27 18.92 -20.13
CA THR A 113 28.92 18.84 -19.57
C THR A 113 27.87 18.83 -20.68
N VAL A 114 26.80 18.06 -20.50
CA VAL A 114 25.61 18.03 -21.38
C VAL A 114 24.38 18.49 -20.60
N ALA A 115 23.65 19.49 -21.11
CA ALA A 115 22.38 19.90 -20.49
C ALA A 115 21.19 19.16 -21.12
N ILE A 116 20.28 18.68 -20.28
CA ILE A 116 19.05 17.99 -20.64
C ILE A 116 17.90 18.97 -20.40
N ILE A 117 17.23 19.41 -21.47
CA ILE A 117 16.08 20.33 -21.42
C ILE A 117 14.82 19.49 -21.63
N ASP A 118 14.19 19.07 -20.53
CA ASP A 118 13.20 17.99 -20.50
C ASP A 118 12.34 18.04 -19.20
N SER A 119 11.74 16.92 -18.77
CA SER A 119 10.88 16.86 -17.56
C SER A 119 11.61 17.00 -16.23
N GLY A 120 12.94 16.90 -16.21
CA GLY A 120 13.77 16.90 -15.01
C GLY A 120 14.87 15.84 -15.09
N ILE A 121 15.62 15.64 -13.99
CA ILE A 121 16.48 14.47 -13.79
C ILE A 121 16.36 14.00 -12.33
N ALA A 122 15.96 12.75 -12.10
CA ALA A 122 16.10 12.08 -10.82
C ALA A 122 17.59 11.78 -10.54
N TYR A 123 18.30 12.80 -10.08
CA TYR A 123 19.76 12.83 -9.95
C TYR A 123 20.29 11.87 -8.85
N ASN A 124 19.42 11.44 -7.95
CA ASN A 124 19.64 10.41 -6.93
C ASN A 124 19.75 8.99 -7.52
N HIS A 125 19.25 8.76 -8.74
CA HIS A 125 19.39 7.48 -9.42
C HIS A 125 20.87 7.08 -9.52
N PHE A 126 21.24 5.87 -9.08
CA PHE A 126 22.66 5.52 -8.87
C PHE A 126 23.51 5.67 -10.14
N ALA A 127 22.96 5.28 -11.30
CA ALA A 127 23.63 5.40 -12.59
C ALA A 127 23.77 6.86 -13.07
N LEU A 128 22.98 7.78 -12.52
CA LEU A 128 23.05 9.22 -12.71
C LEU A 128 23.80 9.92 -11.56
N GLY A 129 24.57 9.17 -10.77
CA GLY A 129 25.58 9.67 -9.83
C GLY A 129 25.15 9.80 -8.37
N GLY A 130 23.87 9.63 -8.03
CA GLY A 130 23.43 9.59 -6.62
C GLY A 130 23.34 10.94 -5.91
N GLY A 131 23.14 12.05 -6.62
CA GLY A 131 22.96 13.38 -6.03
C GLY A 131 23.13 14.55 -7.01
N LEU A 132 22.95 15.77 -6.48
CA LEU A 132 23.01 17.05 -7.20
C LEU A 132 24.16 17.92 -6.70
N GLY A 133 24.88 18.56 -7.61
CA GLY A 133 25.95 19.53 -7.33
C GLY A 133 27.35 19.04 -7.69
N ALA A 134 28.36 19.89 -7.53
CA ALA A 134 29.71 19.70 -8.08
C ALA A 134 30.54 18.48 -7.59
N ASN A 135 30.02 17.66 -6.68
CA ASN A 135 30.63 16.36 -6.30
C ASN A 135 29.93 15.16 -6.96
N TYR A 136 28.89 15.41 -7.76
CA TYR A 136 28.02 14.42 -8.36
C TYR A 136 27.99 14.60 -9.89
N ARG A 137 27.49 13.56 -10.57
CA ARG A 137 27.31 13.53 -12.03
C ARG A 137 26.39 14.65 -12.53
N VAL A 138 25.29 14.91 -11.83
CA VAL A 138 24.39 16.03 -12.14
C VAL A 138 24.92 17.26 -11.41
N VAL A 139 25.77 18.04 -12.08
CA VAL A 139 26.56 19.12 -11.44
C VAL A 139 25.73 20.35 -11.06
N GLY A 140 24.51 20.48 -11.60
CA GLY A 140 23.55 21.52 -11.26
C GLY A 140 22.35 21.54 -12.20
N GLY A 141 21.53 22.59 -12.09
CA GLY A 141 20.34 22.77 -12.93
C GLY A 141 19.41 23.87 -12.46
N TYR A 142 18.20 23.87 -13.00
CA TYR A 142 17.12 24.80 -12.66
C TYR A 142 15.76 24.23 -13.08
N ASP A 143 14.71 24.53 -12.33
CA ASP A 143 13.31 24.28 -12.70
C ASP A 143 12.67 25.60 -13.15
N PHE A 144 12.22 25.67 -14.41
CA PHE A 144 11.57 26.86 -14.97
C PHE A 144 10.06 26.90 -14.74
N THR A 145 9.50 25.79 -14.25
CA THR A 145 8.07 25.60 -13.99
C THR A 145 7.72 26.01 -12.57
N GLU A 146 8.55 25.60 -11.59
CA GLU A 146 8.46 26.05 -10.19
C GLU A 146 9.37 27.27 -9.88
N ASN A 147 10.29 27.62 -10.80
CA ASN A 147 11.23 28.74 -10.69
C ASN A 147 12.20 28.60 -9.49
N ASP A 148 12.91 27.48 -9.43
CA ASP A 148 13.80 27.12 -8.33
C ASP A 148 15.05 26.35 -8.82
N ALA A 149 15.99 26.01 -7.92
CA ALA A 149 17.28 25.38 -8.27
C ALA A 149 17.29 23.84 -8.20
N ASN A 150 16.12 23.20 -8.12
CA ASN A 150 15.93 21.75 -7.99
C ASN A 150 15.36 21.14 -9.28
N PRO A 151 16.21 20.72 -10.25
CA PRO A 151 15.76 20.17 -11.53
C PRO A 151 15.29 18.70 -11.42
N TYR A 152 14.67 18.32 -10.31
CA TYR A 152 14.28 16.93 -10.05
C TYR A 152 13.11 16.51 -10.95
N ASP A 153 12.93 15.20 -11.13
CA ASP A 153 11.94 14.61 -12.05
C ASP A 153 10.83 13.91 -11.23
N ASP A 154 10.15 14.67 -10.35
CA ASP A 154 9.12 14.19 -9.41
C ASP A 154 7.68 14.20 -9.97
N GLY A 155 7.45 14.95 -11.05
CA GLY A 155 6.12 15.15 -11.62
C GLY A 155 5.41 13.87 -12.06
N THR A 156 4.08 13.83 -11.96
CA THR A 156 3.29 12.64 -12.33
C THR A 156 3.45 12.23 -13.80
N ALA A 157 3.77 13.16 -14.70
CA ALA A 157 4.16 12.93 -16.09
C ALA A 157 5.68 12.94 -16.36
N GLY A 158 6.51 12.98 -15.31
CA GLY A 158 7.97 12.95 -15.37
C GLY A 158 8.54 11.57 -15.71
N GLY A 159 9.85 11.44 -15.50
CA GLY A 159 10.67 10.25 -15.78
C GLY A 159 11.20 10.18 -17.21
N HIS A 160 10.65 10.96 -18.15
CA HIS A 160 11.14 11.05 -19.53
C HIS A 160 12.53 11.73 -19.58
N GLY A 161 12.72 12.84 -18.84
CA GLY A 161 14.01 13.52 -18.72
C GLY A 161 15.08 12.67 -18.07
N THR A 162 14.73 11.87 -17.05
CA THR A 162 15.61 10.86 -16.44
C THR A 162 16.02 9.78 -17.44
N HIS A 163 15.12 9.32 -18.31
CA HIS A 163 15.43 8.32 -19.36
C HIS A 163 16.38 8.89 -20.42
N VAL A 164 16.10 10.11 -20.86
CA VAL A 164 16.96 10.89 -21.76
C VAL A 164 18.35 11.12 -21.18
N ALA A 165 18.46 11.46 -19.89
CA ALA A 165 19.72 11.63 -19.18
C ALA A 165 20.54 10.32 -19.09
N GLY A 166 19.88 9.19 -18.85
CA GLY A 166 20.47 7.85 -18.86
C GLY A 166 21.15 7.51 -20.18
N ILE A 167 20.48 7.77 -21.30
CA ILE A 167 21.03 7.52 -22.65
C ILE A 167 22.26 8.39 -22.93
N VAL A 168 22.32 9.63 -22.44
CA VAL A 168 23.53 10.47 -22.57
C VAL A 168 24.68 9.94 -21.71
N GLY A 169 24.47 9.85 -20.39
CA GLY A 169 25.56 9.84 -19.42
C GLY A 169 25.45 8.83 -18.28
N GLY A 170 24.46 7.91 -18.33
CA GLY A 170 24.29 6.86 -17.32
C GLY A 170 25.54 5.99 -17.16
N ASN A 171 25.78 5.47 -15.96
CA ASN A 171 26.99 4.71 -15.65
C ASN A 171 26.68 3.46 -14.81
N ALA A 172 26.08 2.44 -15.44
CA ALA A 172 25.71 1.19 -14.79
C ALA A 172 25.90 -0.03 -15.71
N GLY A 173 27.00 -0.76 -15.52
CA GLY A 173 27.22 -2.08 -16.13
C GLY A 173 27.04 -2.10 -17.65
N SER A 174 26.08 -2.91 -18.12
CA SER A 174 25.69 -3.07 -19.54
C SER A 174 24.80 -1.95 -20.08
N ASP A 175 24.27 -1.10 -19.22
CA ASP A 175 23.22 -0.12 -19.48
C ASP A 175 23.77 1.31 -19.27
N HIS A 176 25.06 1.48 -19.51
CA HIS A 176 25.72 2.78 -19.55
C HIS A 176 25.19 3.64 -20.71
N GLY A 177 25.19 4.96 -20.54
CA GLY A 177 24.91 5.92 -21.61
C GLY A 177 26.06 5.99 -22.63
N VAL A 178 25.83 6.72 -23.72
CA VAL A 178 26.80 6.85 -24.83
C VAL A 178 28.10 7.48 -24.35
N ALA A 179 28.03 8.51 -23.51
CA ALA A 179 29.17 9.26 -22.99
C ALA A 179 29.18 9.18 -21.45
N SER A 180 29.40 7.98 -20.91
CA SER A 180 29.33 7.66 -19.48
C SER A 180 30.38 8.36 -18.58
N GLY A 181 31.14 9.33 -19.10
CA GLY A 181 32.07 10.20 -18.37
C GLY A 181 31.75 11.70 -18.42
N VAL A 182 30.68 12.15 -19.09
CA VAL A 182 30.24 13.57 -19.04
C VAL A 182 29.65 13.94 -17.69
N ASP A 183 29.68 15.23 -17.36
CA ASP A 183 28.76 15.81 -16.39
C ASP A 183 27.39 16.06 -17.04
N LEU A 184 26.33 16.08 -16.23
CA LEU A 184 24.97 16.37 -16.65
C LEU A 184 24.43 17.62 -15.95
N VAL A 185 23.55 18.34 -16.64
CA VAL A 185 22.78 19.46 -16.07
C VAL A 185 21.30 19.26 -16.42
N GLY A 186 20.43 19.26 -15.40
CA GLY A 186 18.98 19.16 -15.61
C GLY A 186 18.35 20.55 -15.74
N LEU A 187 17.53 20.76 -16.76
CA LEU A 187 16.75 21.98 -16.94
C LEU A 187 15.29 21.58 -17.18
N ARG A 188 14.48 21.67 -16.11
CA ARG A 188 13.09 21.22 -16.13
C ARG A 188 12.20 22.27 -16.78
N VAL A 189 11.52 21.87 -17.85
CA VAL A 189 10.63 22.71 -18.68
C VAL A 189 9.25 22.08 -18.90
N PHE A 190 8.89 21.10 -18.07
CA PHE A 190 7.55 20.49 -18.01
C PHE A 190 7.08 20.41 -16.56
N ASP A 191 5.81 20.73 -16.32
CA ASP A 191 5.19 20.64 -15.00
C ASP A 191 4.79 19.19 -14.63
N ASP A 192 4.24 19.00 -13.43
CA ASP A 192 3.79 17.69 -12.94
C ASP A 192 2.75 16.99 -13.83
N SER A 193 2.00 17.75 -14.63
CA SER A 193 0.99 17.23 -15.56
C SER A 193 1.57 16.99 -16.96
N GLY A 194 2.86 17.27 -17.17
CA GLY A 194 3.55 17.11 -18.44
C GLY A 194 3.30 18.28 -19.39
N ALA A 195 2.80 19.42 -18.92
CA ALA A 195 2.60 20.61 -19.73
C ALA A 195 3.91 21.38 -19.92
N GLY A 196 4.19 21.87 -21.14
CA GLY A 196 5.37 22.69 -21.43
C GLY A 196 5.05 23.93 -22.29
N TYR A 197 5.78 25.03 -22.05
CA TYR A 197 5.61 26.32 -22.73
C TYR A 197 6.92 26.77 -23.38
N PHE A 198 6.83 27.48 -24.51
CA PHE A 198 8.02 27.99 -25.21
C PHE A 198 8.84 28.97 -24.38
N SER A 199 8.22 29.76 -23.50
CA SER A 199 8.91 30.70 -22.61
C SER A 199 9.83 30.01 -21.59
N TRP A 200 9.49 28.80 -21.15
CA TRP A 200 10.36 27.99 -20.29
C TRP A 200 11.55 27.43 -21.06
N VAL A 201 11.35 27.01 -22.31
CA VAL A 201 12.45 26.55 -23.19
C VAL A 201 13.37 27.70 -23.58
N GLU A 202 12.83 28.88 -23.90
CA GLU A 202 13.57 30.13 -24.14
C GLU A 202 14.45 30.48 -22.92
N SER A 203 13.85 30.47 -21.72
CA SER A 203 14.54 30.69 -20.45
C SER A 203 15.64 29.66 -20.18
N ALA A 204 15.40 28.39 -20.48
CA ALA A 204 16.40 27.32 -20.34
C ALA A 204 17.58 27.49 -21.32
N LEU A 205 17.32 27.87 -22.57
CA LEU A 205 18.37 28.15 -23.56
C LEU A 205 19.20 29.38 -23.17
N GLN A 206 18.55 30.45 -22.68
CA GLN A 206 19.24 31.63 -22.13
C GLN A 206 20.05 31.27 -20.87
N TRP A 207 19.52 30.41 -19.99
CA TRP A 207 20.25 29.91 -18.83
C TRP A 207 21.49 29.12 -19.25
N VAL A 208 21.40 28.28 -20.28
CA VAL A 208 22.56 27.56 -20.85
C VAL A 208 23.59 28.56 -21.35
N HIS A 209 23.18 29.61 -22.07
CA HIS A 209 24.11 30.67 -22.46
C HIS A 209 24.83 31.23 -21.23
N PHE A 210 24.12 31.73 -20.23
CA PHE A 210 24.76 32.38 -19.07
C PHE A 210 25.62 31.42 -18.22
N ASN A 211 25.28 30.13 -18.13
CA ASN A 211 25.93 29.18 -17.23
C ASN A 211 26.89 28.18 -17.90
N ARG A 212 27.11 28.24 -19.21
CA ARG A 212 27.98 27.31 -19.96
C ARG A 212 29.44 27.20 -19.46
N ASN A 213 29.90 28.12 -18.61
CA ASN A 213 31.23 28.10 -17.99
C ASN A 213 31.17 28.21 -16.44
N SER A 214 30.03 27.88 -15.82
CA SER A 214 29.83 27.99 -14.36
C SER A 214 30.25 26.74 -13.56
N PHE A 215 30.48 25.61 -14.25
CA PHE A 215 30.85 24.32 -13.68
C PHE A 215 32.35 24.01 -13.91
N GLU A 216 32.87 22.91 -13.34
CA GLU A 216 34.26 22.48 -13.57
C GLU A 216 34.51 22.17 -15.06
N ASN A 217 33.55 21.49 -15.70
CA ASN A 217 33.52 21.24 -17.13
C ASN A 217 32.52 22.19 -17.82
N PRO A 218 32.79 22.68 -19.04
CA PRO A 218 31.87 23.57 -19.74
C PRO A 218 30.68 22.80 -20.34
N ILE A 219 29.53 23.47 -20.48
CA ILE A 219 28.39 22.93 -21.25
C ILE A 219 28.75 23.02 -22.73
N THR A 220 28.91 21.87 -23.38
CA THR A 220 29.35 21.79 -24.79
C THR A 220 28.34 21.12 -25.71
N ALA A 221 27.32 20.48 -25.16
CA ALA A 221 26.17 19.96 -25.90
C ALA A 221 24.90 20.14 -25.06
N ILE A 222 23.75 20.19 -25.73
CA ILE A 222 22.44 20.11 -25.10
C ILE A 222 21.53 19.16 -25.87
N ASN A 223 20.60 18.55 -25.17
CA ASN A 223 19.54 17.73 -25.75
C ASN A 223 18.16 18.34 -25.46
N LEU A 224 17.34 18.48 -26.50
CA LEU A 224 15.92 18.79 -26.41
C LEU A 224 15.13 17.61 -27.01
N SER A 225 14.58 16.74 -26.16
CA SER A 225 13.74 15.61 -26.60
C SER A 225 12.25 15.99 -26.63
N LEU A 226 11.95 17.22 -27.05
CA LEU A 226 10.64 17.85 -27.05
C LEU A 226 10.28 18.43 -28.44
N GLY A 227 9.00 18.71 -28.67
CA GLY A 227 8.55 19.44 -29.85
C GLY A 227 7.04 19.43 -30.08
N VAL A 228 6.59 20.26 -31.02
CA VAL A 228 5.17 20.40 -31.37
C VAL A 228 4.77 19.33 -32.39
N ALA A 229 4.02 18.33 -31.93
CA ALA A 229 3.53 17.21 -32.75
C ALA A 229 2.67 17.63 -33.95
N SER A 230 2.02 18.81 -33.89
CA SER A 230 1.24 19.39 -34.99
C SER A 230 2.06 20.13 -36.07
N TRP A 231 3.40 20.00 -36.05
CA TRP A 231 4.29 20.56 -37.08
C TRP A 231 5.05 19.46 -37.84
N ASN A 232 5.02 19.54 -39.17
CA ASN A 232 5.85 18.71 -40.05
C ASN A 232 6.29 19.50 -41.27
N SER A 233 7.44 20.16 -41.18
CA SER A 233 8.00 20.98 -42.27
C SER A 233 9.52 20.92 -42.30
N THR A 234 10.10 21.26 -43.45
CA THR A 234 11.55 21.48 -43.62
C THR A 234 11.95 22.94 -43.32
N THR A 235 10.99 23.77 -42.90
CA THR A 235 11.18 25.16 -42.49
C THR A 235 10.62 25.41 -41.09
N VAL A 236 11.15 26.41 -40.40
CA VAL A 236 10.58 26.93 -39.16
C VAL A 236 9.14 27.46 -39.36
N PRO A 237 8.28 27.38 -38.33
CA PRO A 237 6.97 28.02 -38.33
C PRO A 237 7.09 29.54 -38.22
N VAL A 238 6.08 30.27 -38.70
CA VAL A 238 6.05 31.75 -38.61
C VAL A 238 5.93 32.26 -37.16
N TRP A 239 5.54 31.37 -36.23
CA TRP A 239 5.42 31.64 -34.79
C TRP A 239 6.66 31.20 -33.96
N SER A 240 7.75 30.77 -34.59
CA SER A 240 8.98 30.34 -33.90
C SER A 240 9.59 31.45 -33.03
N THR A 241 9.78 31.20 -31.74
CA THR A 241 10.37 32.15 -30.78
C THR A 241 11.82 31.85 -30.37
N LEU A 242 12.34 30.65 -30.65
CA LEU A 242 13.63 30.18 -30.09
C LEU A 242 14.83 30.35 -31.05
N GLU A 243 14.66 31.03 -32.18
CA GLU A 243 15.67 31.02 -33.26
C GLU A 243 16.93 31.83 -32.94
N ASP A 244 16.81 32.92 -32.17
CA ASP A 244 17.95 33.70 -31.68
C ASP A 244 18.74 32.92 -30.62
N GLU A 245 18.06 32.28 -29.67
CA GLU A 245 18.65 31.38 -28.68
C GLU A 245 19.44 30.24 -29.36
N PHE A 246 18.84 29.53 -30.32
CA PHE A 246 19.56 28.48 -31.04
C PHE A 246 20.73 29.03 -31.86
N ALA A 247 20.61 30.23 -32.44
CA ALA A 247 21.72 30.88 -33.13
C ALA A 247 22.84 31.30 -32.16
N LEU A 248 22.49 31.74 -30.94
CA LEU A 248 23.41 32.15 -29.89
C LEU A 248 24.19 30.95 -29.33
N LEU A 249 23.51 29.87 -28.95
CA LEU A 249 24.19 28.66 -28.45
C LEU A 249 25.06 28.00 -29.54
N LYS A 250 24.61 28.02 -30.79
CA LYS A 250 25.45 27.59 -31.93
C LYS A 250 26.70 28.46 -32.08
N ALA A 251 26.58 29.78 -31.89
CA ALA A 251 27.72 30.71 -31.93
C ALA A 251 28.69 30.52 -30.75
N ASP A 252 28.20 30.02 -29.61
CA ASP A 252 29.01 29.60 -28.46
C ASP A 252 29.75 28.27 -28.65
N GLY A 253 29.49 27.56 -29.76
CA GLY A 253 30.10 26.25 -30.05
C GLY A 253 29.39 25.05 -29.42
N ILE A 254 28.24 25.28 -28.78
CA ILE A 254 27.40 24.24 -28.18
C ILE A 254 26.74 23.42 -29.29
N PHE A 255 26.72 22.10 -29.14
CA PHE A 255 26.03 21.18 -30.04
C PHE A 255 24.58 20.99 -29.58
N VAL A 256 23.61 21.45 -30.36
CA VAL A 256 22.17 21.36 -30.04
C VAL A 256 21.55 20.17 -30.75
N ALA A 257 21.32 19.06 -30.03
CA ALA A 257 20.60 17.89 -30.51
C ALA A 257 19.10 18.03 -30.23
N VAL A 258 18.25 17.77 -31.23
CA VAL A 258 16.79 17.86 -31.09
C VAL A 258 16.10 16.66 -31.74
N SER A 259 15.15 16.05 -31.04
CA SER A 259 14.31 14.97 -31.56
C SER A 259 13.52 15.40 -32.80
N ALA A 260 13.63 14.69 -33.92
CA ALA A 260 12.96 15.04 -35.18
C ALA A 260 11.42 15.03 -35.09
N GLY A 261 10.86 14.29 -34.13
CA GLY A 261 9.44 14.10 -33.87
C GLY A 261 8.91 12.74 -34.36
N ASN A 262 7.77 12.31 -33.82
CA ASN A 262 7.25 10.94 -33.93
C ASN A 262 6.00 10.82 -34.85
N ALA A 263 5.62 11.87 -35.57
CA ALA A 263 4.34 11.92 -36.29
C ALA A 263 4.38 11.42 -37.76
N TYR A 264 5.43 10.73 -38.22
CA TYR A 264 5.56 10.37 -39.64
C TYR A 264 4.47 9.42 -40.14
N ALA A 265 4.02 8.48 -39.31
CA ALA A 265 2.90 7.59 -39.65
C ALA A 265 1.60 8.37 -39.91
N THR A 266 1.39 9.47 -39.18
CA THR A 266 0.22 10.36 -39.30
C THR A 266 0.30 11.26 -40.51
N TYR A 267 1.45 11.90 -40.75
CA TYR A 267 1.65 12.81 -41.89
C TYR A 267 1.90 12.09 -43.23
N ASN A 268 2.50 10.89 -43.20
CA ASN A 268 2.93 10.11 -44.36
C ASN A 268 3.75 10.94 -45.38
N ALA A 269 4.55 11.90 -44.88
CA ALA A 269 5.27 12.88 -45.68
C ALA A 269 6.55 13.35 -44.96
N PRO A 270 7.70 13.52 -45.66
CA PRO A 270 8.93 14.08 -45.10
C PRO A 270 8.77 15.50 -44.54
N GLY A 271 9.55 15.81 -43.51
CA GLY A 271 9.51 17.02 -42.70
C GLY A 271 10.03 16.76 -41.28
N LEU A 272 10.03 17.80 -40.45
CA LEU A 272 10.47 17.78 -39.04
C LEU A 272 9.48 18.53 -38.15
N GLY A 273 9.40 18.15 -36.87
CA GLY A 273 8.74 18.93 -35.82
C GLY A 273 9.51 20.22 -35.51
N TYR A 274 8.86 21.17 -34.82
CA TYR A 274 9.55 22.31 -34.21
C TYR A 274 9.84 21.98 -32.74
N PRO A 275 11.07 22.20 -32.19
CA PRO A 275 12.17 23.01 -32.73
C PRO A 275 13.14 22.35 -33.72
N ALA A 276 13.06 21.04 -33.98
CA ALA A 276 14.01 20.33 -34.86
C ALA A 276 14.12 20.92 -36.30
N ALA A 277 13.03 21.53 -36.80
CA ALA A 277 12.98 22.26 -38.07
C ALA A 277 13.88 23.52 -38.13
N SER A 278 14.41 24.02 -37.00
CA SER A 278 15.36 25.14 -36.98
C SER A 278 16.65 24.79 -37.74
N PRO A 279 17.18 25.68 -38.61
CA PRO A 279 18.47 25.49 -39.26
C PRO A 279 19.67 25.63 -38.30
N SER A 280 19.44 26.14 -37.08
CA SER A 280 20.48 26.30 -36.06
C SER A 280 20.77 25.01 -35.30
N VAL A 281 19.86 24.04 -35.28
CA VAL A 281 19.98 22.79 -34.50
C VAL A 281 20.30 21.56 -35.37
N VAL A 282 20.65 20.44 -34.72
CA VAL A 282 20.85 19.12 -35.35
C VAL A 282 19.62 18.24 -35.10
N PRO A 283 18.77 17.98 -36.11
CA PRO A 283 17.59 17.13 -35.96
C PRO A 283 17.96 15.64 -35.98
N VAL A 284 17.31 14.84 -35.14
CA VAL A 284 17.67 13.42 -34.91
C VAL A 284 16.50 12.47 -35.15
N MET A 285 16.69 11.51 -36.06
CA MET A 285 15.73 10.46 -36.40
C MET A 285 15.98 9.17 -35.61
N SER A 286 14.95 8.33 -35.46
CA SER A 286 15.05 7.03 -34.78
C SER A 286 15.17 5.86 -35.75
N VAL A 287 16.07 4.91 -35.46
CA VAL A 287 16.09 3.55 -36.06
C VAL A 287 15.74 2.48 -35.04
N ASN A 288 15.23 1.35 -35.54
CA ASN A 288 15.01 0.12 -34.77
C ASN A 288 16.24 -0.82 -34.78
N ASP A 289 16.08 -2.02 -34.21
CA ASP A 289 17.12 -3.05 -34.00
C ASP A 289 17.92 -3.40 -35.27
N ASN A 290 17.21 -3.57 -36.39
CA ASN A 290 17.76 -3.88 -37.72
C ASN A 290 18.33 -2.64 -38.44
N GLY A 291 18.27 -1.47 -37.81
CA GLY A 291 18.84 -0.21 -38.29
C GLY A 291 18.03 0.47 -39.40
N SER A 292 16.77 0.08 -39.60
CA SER A 292 15.82 0.79 -40.46
C SER A 292 15.19 1.95 -39.71
N LEU A 293 14.77 3.02 -40.40
CA LEU A 293 14.07 4.13 -39.75
C LEU A 293 12.72 3.68 -39.20
N ALA A 294 12.50 3.92 -37.91
CA ALA A 294 11.28 3.53 -37.21
C ALA A 294 10.03 4.16 -37.86
N GLY A 295 8.89 3.47 -37.81
CA GLY A 295 7.65 3.89 -38.51
C GLY A 295 7.15 5.29 -38.10
N TYR A 296 7.37 5.67 -36.84
CA TYR A 296 6.98 6.96 -36.27
C TYR A 296 7.93 8.12 -36.64
N SER A 297 9.24 7.86 -36.83
CA SER A 297 10.25 8.92 -36.94
C SER A 297 9.99 9.87 -38.11
N GLN A 298 9.89 11.17 -37.85
CA GLN A 298 9.94 12.20 -38.90
C GLN A 298 11.24 12.10 -39.71
N ARG A 299 11.22 12.67 -40.94
CA ARG A 299 12.13 12.29 -42.03
C ARG A 299 12.66 13.54 -42.75
N ASP A 300 13.94 13.84 -42.62
CA ASP A 300 14.62 14.88 -43.42
C ASP A 300 16.08 14.50 -43.72
N VAL A 301 16.62 14.93 -44.85
CA VAL A 301 17.99 14.61 -45.30
C VAL A 301 19.10 15.38 -44.56
N ARG A 302 18.73 16.43 -43.81
CA ARG A 302 19.56 17.12 -42.80
C ARG A 302 19.58 16.38 -41.47
N ALA A 303 18.63 15.48 -41.21
CA ALA A 303 18.61 14.73 -39.97
C ALA A 303 19.53 13.51 -40.04
N ILE A 304 20.17 13.20 -38.91
CA ILE A 304 20.93 11.97 -38.72
C ILE A 304 20.11 10.98 -37.89
N ALA A 305 20.21 9.70 -38.19
CA ALA A 305 19.48 8.66 -37.47
C ALA A 305 20.35 7.97 -36.40
N ALA A 306 19.77 7.70 -35.23
CA ALA A 306 20.37 6.93 -34.15
C ALA A 306 19.35 5.92 -33.56
N PRO A 307 19.79 4.89 -32.82
CA PRO A 307 18.89 3.94 -32.18
C PRO A 307 17.90 4.64 -31.25
N GLY A 308 16.62 4.29 -31.34
CA GLY A 308 15.57 4.95 -30.56
C GLY A 308 14.27 4.16 -30.38
N SER A 309 14.15 2.93 -30.85
CA SER A 309 13.03 2.03 -30.52
C SER A 309 13.42 1.08 -29.39
N SER A 310 12.53 0.90 -28.42
CA SER A 310 12.66 -0.04 -27.30
C SER A 310 14.01 0.07 -26.57
N ILE A 311 14.46 1.29 -26.30
CA ILE A 311 15.71 1.57 -25.59
C ILE A 311 15.46 1.48 -24.09
N ARG A 312 16.21 0.62 -23.40
CA ARG A 312 16.24 0.57 -21.92
C ARG A 312 17.06 1.73 -21.37
N SER A 313 16.53 2.50 -20.43
CA SER A 313 17.31 3.50 -19.68
C SER A 313 16.65 3.84 -18.35
N THR A 314 17.34 4.67 -17.56
CA THR A 314 17.01 5.01 -16.17
C THR A 314 15.66 5.71 -16.02
N VAL A 315 14.92 5.42 -14.96
CA VAL A 315 13.72 6.17 -14.56
C VAL A 315 13.71 6.41 -13.05
N PRO A 316 12.91 7.36 -12.52
CA PRO A 316 12.71 7.51 -11.09
C PRO A 316 12.05 6.26 -10.48
N ASP A 317 12.29 5.97 -9.20
CA ASP A 317 11.70 4.84 -8.45
C ASP A 317 10.16 4.75 -8.63
N TYR A 318 9.45 5.88 -8.54
CA TYR A 318 7.99 5.94 -8.74
C TYR A 318 7.49 5.67 -10.17
N LYS A 319 8.39 5.55 -11.15
CA LYS A 319 8.10 5.13 -12.53
C LYS A 319 8.52 3.69 -12.84
N GLY A 320 9.26 3.04 -11.97
CA GLY A 320 9.68 1.65 -12.11
C GLY A 320 8.93 0.73 -11.15
N ASN A 321 9.57 0.33 -10.06
CA ASN A 321 9.06 -0.64 -9.10
C ASN A 321 8.66 -0.02 -7.74
N ASN A 322 8.97 1.26 -7.49
CA ASN A 322 8.50 2.06 -6.34
C ASN A 322 8.78 1.36 -4.99
N ASN A 323 10.04 0.97 -4.77
CA ASN A 323 10.50 0.33 -3.53
C ASN A 323 11.23 1.29 -2.56
N GLY A 324 11.47 2.54 -2.98
CA GLY A 324 12.25 3.53 -2.23
C GLY A 324 13.76 3.49 -2.49
N ILE A 325 14.21 2.89 -3.60
CA ILE A 325 15.61 2.83 -4.04
C ILE A 325 15.67 3.31 -5.50
N ASP A 326 16.48 4.32 -5.76
CA ASP A 326 16.62 4.90 -7.09
C ASP A 326 17.53 4.05 -8.00
N ASP A 327 17.06 2.85 -8.40
CA ASP A 327 17.78 1.89 -9.26
C ASP A 327 17.01 1.36 -10.49
N ASP A 328 15.90 2.01 -10.83
CA ASP A 328 14.95 1.58 -11.87
C ASP A 328 15.27 1.93 -13.32
N TYR A 329 14.80 1.08 -14.23
CA TYR A 329 14.95 1.24 -15.69
C TYR A 329 13.70 0.83 -16.44
N ALA A 330 13.27 1.67 -17.40
CA ALA A 330 12.17 1.39 -18.31
C ALA A 330 12.62 1.30 -19.77
N TYR A 331 11.82 0.64 -20.61
CA TYR A 331 11.96 0.66 -22.05
C TYR A 331 11.09 1.78 -22.66
N MET A 332 11.66 2.64 -23.50
CA MET A 332 10.92 3.68 -24.23
C MET A 332 11.26 3.69 -25.73
N SER A 333 10.34 4.21 -26.54
CA SER A 333 10.50 4.34 -28.00
C SER A 333 10.21 5.77 -28.45
N GLY A 334 11.12 6.36 -29.23
CA GLY A 334 10.91 7.68 -29.83
C GLY A 334 12.16 8.29 -30.42
N THR A 335 11.98 9.34 -31.23
CA THR A 335 13.09 10.25 -31.57
C THR A 335 13.67 10.94 -30.33
N SER A 336 12.89 11.02 -29.25
CA SER A 336 13.32 11.40 -27.89
C SER A 336 14.43 10.54 -27.30
N MET A 337 14.54 9.26 -27.67
CA MET A 337 15.62 8.36 -27.24
C MET A 337 16.81 8.40 -28.20
N ALA A 338 16.57 8.67 -29.49
CA ALA A 338 17.63 8.83 -30.48
C ALA A 338 18.41 10.15 -30.32
N SER A 339 17.74 11.24 -29.93
CA SER A 339 18.36 12.56 -29.74
C SER A 339 19.49 12.58 -28.69
N PRO A 340 19.32 12.09 -27.45
CA PRO A 340 20.40 12.02 -26.46
C PRO A 340 21.55 11.12 -26.89
N TYR A 341 21.26 10.08 -27.70
CA TYR A 341 22.30 9.23 -28.29
C TYR A 341 23.25 10.04 -29.20
N ILE A 342 22.70 10.97 -30.00
CA ILE A 342 23.49 11.90 -30.82
C ILE A 342 24.18 12.97 -29.96
N ALA A 343 23.55 13.46 -28.89
CA ALA A 343 24.19 14.38 -27.95
C ALA A 343 25.44 13.76 -27.32
N GLY A 344 25.35 12.52 -26.80
CA GLY A 344 26.48 11.75 -26.29
C GLY A 344 27.53 11.43 -27.37
N ALA A 345 27.11 11.09 -28.59
CA ALA A 345 28.05 10.89 -29.70
C ALA A 345 28.81 12.19 -30.07
N SER A 346 28.19 13.37 -29.92
CA SER A 346 28.81 14.65 -30.26
C SER A 346 30.00 15.00 -29.36
N VAL A 347 29.91 14.71 -28.06
CA VAL A 347 30.98 14.97 -27.08
C VAL A 347 32.14 13.98 -27.18
N LEU A 348 31.88 12.72 -27.58
CA LEU A 348 32.92 11.75 -27.91
C LEU A 348 33.71 12.17 -29.17
N ILE A 349 33.01 12.64 -30.20
CA ILE A 349 33.65 13.17 -31.41
C ILE A 349 34.45 14.45 -31.09
N ARG A 350 33.95 15.32 -30.18
CA ARG A 350 34.73 16.46 -29.70
C ARG A 350 36.01 16.01 -28.98
N GLN A 351 35.92 15.04 -28.06
CA GLN A 351 37.08 14.50 -27.34
C GLN A 351 38.15 13.94 -28.29
N ALA A 352 37.74 13.20 -29.33
CA ALA A 352 38.65 12.70 -30.37
C ALA A 352 39.27 13.82 -31.25
N MET A 353 38.51 14.88 -31.55
CA MET A 353 39.02 16.06 -32.25
C MET A 353 40.05 16.81 -31.39
N GLU A 354 39.78 17.02 -30.10
CA GLU A 354 40.69 17.69 -29.16
C GLU A 354 41.99 16.91 -28.97
N PHE A 355 41.89 15.58 -28.78
CA PHE A 355 43.05 14.67 -28.76
C PHE A 355 43.92 14.79 -30.02
N SER A 356 43.27 14.92 -31.18
CA SER A 356 43.93 15.06 -32.48
C SER A 356 44.39 16.50 -32.80
N GLY A 357 44.37 17.39 -31.80
CA GLY A 357 44.91 18.76 -31.89
C GLY A 357 44.01 19.78 -32.59
N TYR A 358 42.72 19.49 -32.79
CA TYR A 358 41.77 20.46 -33.31
C TYR A 358 41.49 21.54 -32.26
N THR A 359 41.24 22.78 -32.72
CA THR A 359 40.92 23.92 -31.86
C THR A 359 39.77 24.72 -32.44
N GLY A 360 38.93 25.32 -31.58
CA GLY A 360 37.73 26.05 -32.01
C GLY A 360 36.67 25.15 -32.65
N ILE A 361 36.42 23.98 -32.05
CA ILE A 361 35.48 22.98 -32.54
C ILE A 361 34.04 23.52 -32.37
N THR A 362 33.28 23.55 -33.47
CA THR A 362 31.89 24.04 -33.48
C THR A 362 30.89 22.90 -33.70
N GLN A 363 29.60 23.17 -33.46
CA GLN A 363 28.53 22.25 -33.85
C GLN A 363 28.63 21.84 -35.33
N ASP A 364 28.88 22.79 -36.24
CA ASP A 364 29.00 22.48 -37.67
C ASP A 364 30.25 21.65 -37.98
N THR A 365 31.34 21.79 -37.21
CA THR A 365 32.51 20.91 -37.32
C THR A 365 32.15 19.47 -36.99
N ILE A 366 31.49 19.24 -35.85
CA ILE A 366 31.10 17.91 -35.36
C ILE A 366 30.03 17.29 -36.26
N TYR A 367 28.96 18.03 -36.57
CA TYR A 367 27.84 17.55 -37.38
C TYR A 367 28.25 17.22 -38.81
N ASN A 368 29.05 18.07 -39.49
CA ASN A 368 29.52 17.73 -40.84
C ASN A 368 30.47 16.53 -40.85
N HIS A 369 31.29 16.35 -39.82
CA HIS A 369 32.17 15.18 -39.67
C HIS A 369 31.36 13.90 -39.43
N MET A 370 30.46 13.93 -38.45
CA MET A 370 29.51 12.85 -38.13
C MET A 370 28.69 12.46 -39.36
N MET A 371 28.22 13.42 -40.15
CA MET A 371 27.54 13.15 -41.42
C MET A 371 28.46 12.71 -42.56
N ALA A 372 29.77 12.99 -42.53
CA ALA A 372 30.72 12.50 -43.54
C ALA A 372 31.03 11.01 -43.36
N THR A 373 31.08 10.53 -42.12
CA THR A 373 31.41 9.13 -41.77
C THR A 373 30.18 8.24 -41.55
N ALA A 374 29.01 8.84 -41.29
CA ALA A 374 27.75 8.13 -41.10
C ALA A 374 27.37 7.17 -42.25
N THR A 375 26.90 5.99 -41.87
CA THR A 375 26.46 4.93 -42.78
C THR A 375 25.22 5.38 -43.55
N SER A 376 25.30 5.40 -44.88
CA SER A 376 24.17 5.75 -45.75
C SER A 376 23.29 4.52 -46.03
N PHE A 377 21.97 4.68 -45.98
CA PHE A 377 20.99 3.62 -46.24
C PHE A 377 19.75 4.19 -46.95
N VAL A 378 18.97 3.33 -47.61
CA VAL A 378 17.74 3.73 -48.32
C VAL A 378 16.52 3.38 -47.46
N ASP A 379 15.67 4.36 -47.23
CA ASP A 379 14.39 4.19 -46.54
C ASP A 379 13.32 3.65 -47.51
N SER A 380 12.63 2.59 -47.10
CA SER A 380 11.67 1.86 -47.96
C SER A 380 10.36 2.63 -48.17
N ALA A 381 9.98 3.53 -47.27
CA ALA A 381 8.76 4.33 -47.38
C ALA A 381 8.92 5.49 -48.39
N THR A 382 10.01 6.24 -48.29
CA THR A 382 10.27 7.44 -49.11
C THR A 382 11.10 7.16 -50.37
N ASN A 383 11.86 6.06 -50.41
CA ASN A 383 12.93 5.79 -51.37
C ASN A 383 14.06 6.85 -51.37
N LEU A 384 14.19 7.63 -50.30
CA LEU A 384 15.30 8.56 -50.08
C LEU A 384 16.47 7.86 -49.39
N THR A 385 17.68 8.39 -49.61
CA THR A 385 18.88 7.96 -48.89
C THR A 385 19.07 8.84 -47.65
N PHE A 386 19.06 8.23 -46.47
CA PHE A 386 19.36 8.88 -45.20
C PHE A 386 20.68 8.37 -44.63
N LYS A 387 21.11 8.96 -43.51
CA LYS A 387 22.36 8.63 -42.82
C LYS A 387 22.10 8.25 -41.37
N ARG A 388 22.72 7.16 -40.91
CA ARG A 388 22.70 6.71 -39.51
C ARG A 388 24.09 6.77 -38.91
N LEU A 389 24.17 7.09 -37.63
CA LEU A 389 25.44 7.23 -36.89
C LEU A 389 26.36 6.01 -37.12
N ASN A 390 27.62 6.29 -37.40
CA ASN A 390 28.71 5.33 -37.32
C ASN A 390 29.84 6.02 -36.54
N LEU A 391 29.93 5.71 -35.25
CA LEU A 391 30.78 6.40 -34.28
C LEU A 391 32.22 5.89 -34.32
N GLU A 392 32.40 4.59 -34.56
CA GLU A 392 33.67 3.95 -34.91
C GLU A 392 34.33 4.67 -36.09
N ALA A 393 33.66 4.69 -37.25
CA ALA A 393 34.18 5.38 -38.43
C ALA A 393 34.28 6.92 -38.27
N ALA A 394 33.56 7.52 -37.31
CA ALA A 394 33.74 8.94 -36.96
C ALA A 394 35.03 9.18 -36.18
N ILE A 395 35.40 8.31 -35.25
CA ILE A 395 36.57 8.50 -34.39
C ILE A 395 37.84 8.00 -35.09
N ASP A 396 37.79 6.85 -35.78
CA ASP A 396 38.87 6.34 -36.64
C ASP A 396 39.35 7.38 -37.68
N ALA A 397 38.43 8.19 -38.21
CA ALA A 397 38.73 9.22 -39.20
C ALA A 397 39.41 10.48 -38.62
N LEU A 398 39.57 10.55 -37.29
CA LEU A 398 40.28 11.62 -36.57
C LEU A 398 41.61 11.13 -35.99
N MET A 399 41.62 9.90 -35.46
CA MET A 399 42.73 9.41 -34.64
C MET A 399 44.04 9.22 -35.42
N PRO A 400 45.20 9.57 -34.83
CA PRO A 400 46.50 9.41 -35.46
C PRO A 400 46.96 7.93 -35.48
N ALA A 401 47.74 7.57 -36.49
CA ALA A 401 48.33 6.23 -36.61
C ALA A 401 49.54 6.02 -35.68
N ASP A 402 49.75 4.76 -35.27
CA ASP A 402 50.95 4.20 -34.59
C ASP A 402 52.26 4.76 -35.20
N ASP A 403 53.16 5.26 -34.33
CA ASP A 403 54.42 5.87 -34.72
C ASP A 403 55.69 5.04 -34.44
N TYR A 404 55.59 3.87 -33.80
CA TYR A 404 56.70 2.91 -33.65
C TYR A 404 56.39 1.49 -34.10
N GLY A 405 55.68 0.69 -33.29
CA GLY A 405 55.27 -0.65 -33.71
C GLY A 405 55.22 -1.71 -32.62
N SER A 406 54.02 -2.21 -32.40
CA SER A 406 53.54 -2.94 -31.22
C SER A 406 53.99 -4.40 -31.06
N THR A 407 55.22 -4.76 -31.51
CA THR A 407 55.81 -6.10 -31.29
C THR A 407 57.31 -6.07 -30.98
N LEU A 408 57.79 -7.10 -30.26
CA LEU A 408 59.21 -7.36 -30.02
C LEU A 408 60.05 -7.47 -31.32
N ALA A 409 59.42 -7.81 -32.47
CA ALA A 409 60.10 -7.91 -33.75
C ALA A 409 60.28 -6.54 -34.42
N THR A 410 59.27 -5.67 -34.35
CA THR A 410 59.25 -4.31 -34.92
C THR A 410 60.01 -3.30 -34.06
N ALA A 411 60.17 -3.57 -32.75
CA ALA A 411 60.80 -2.71 -31.74
C ALA A 411 61.91 -1.75 -32.22
N PHE A 412 61.80 -0.47 -31.91
CA PHE A 412 62.77 0.57 -32.24
C PHE A 412 64.12 0.36 -31.52
N ASN A 413 65.25 0.68 -32.16
CA ASN A 413 66.58 0.31 -31.64
C ASN A 413 67.34 1.52 -31.03
N LEU A 414 67.52 1.50 -29.70
CA LEU A 414 68.25 2.52 -28.94
C LEU A 414 69.77 2.26 -28.86
N GLY A 415 70.26 1.09 -29.30
CA GLY A 415 71.69 0.77 -29.32
C GLY A 415 72.23 0.23 -28.00
N THR A 416 73.39 0.69 -27.53
CA THR A 416 74.05 0.20 -26.30
C THR A 416 73.99 1.26 -25.20
N LEU A 417 73.35 0.96 -24.07
CA LEU A 417 73.24 1.87 -22.94
C LEU A 417 74.45 1.73 -21.99
N THR A 418 75.21 2.82 -21.90
CA THR A 418 76.17 3.12 -20.81
C THR A 418 75.91 4.49 -20.16
N THR A 419 74.98 5.26 -20.73
CA THR A 419 74.55 6.62 -20.37
C THR A 419 73.14 6.82 -20.91
N THR A 420 72.50 7.95 -20.59
CA THR A 420 71.13 8.26 -21.01
C THR A 420 70.89 8.36 -22.52
N ALA A 421 69.71 7.93 -22.94
CA ALA A 421 69.12 8.09 -24.28
C ALA A 421 67.64 8.50 -24.13
N SER A 422 67.05 9.13 -25.14
CA SER A 422 65.68 9.66 -25.10
C SER A 422 64.95 9.57 -26.46
N GLN A 423 63.61 9.52 -26.44
CA GLN A 423 62.71 9.45 -27.61
C GLN A 423 61.33 10.11 -27.29
N SER A 424 60.44 10.33 -28.26
CA SER A 424 59.06 10.83 -28.04
C SER A 424 58.07 10.09 -28.95
N GLY A 425 56.85 9.82 -28.50
CA GLY A 425 55.84 9.05 -29.27
C GLY A 425 54.39 9.31 -28.87
N ILE A 426 53.47 8.49 -29.39
CA ILE A 426 52.04 8.53 -29.04
C ILE A 426 51.42 7.13 -28.87
N ILE A 427 50.67 6.94 -27.80
CA ILE A 427 49.75 5.82 -27.65
C ILE A 427 48.37 6.28 -28.12
N SER A 428 47.96 5.87 -29.33
CA SER A 428 46.69 6.29 -29.96
C SER A 428 45.56 5.26 -29.89
N THR A 429 45.83 4.03 -29.42
CA THR A 429 44.80 3.06 -28.99
C THR A 429 45.18 2.43 -27.65
N LEU A 430 44.20 1.96 -26.89
CA LEU A 430 44.38 1.29 -25.59
C LEU A 430 45.16 -0.03 -25.69
N ASN A 431 45.20 -0.63 -26.89
CA ASN A 431 45.90 -1.88 -27.16
C ASN A 431 47.33 -1.69 -27.70
N ASP A 432 47.80 -0.44 -27.81
CA ASP A 432 49.12 -0.13 -28.39
C ASP A 432 50.27 -0.21 -27.38
N ILE A 433 51.47 -0.60 -27.86
CA ILE A 433 52.64 -0.92 -27.04
C ILE A 433 53.95 -0.60 -27.79
N ASP A 434 54.50 0.59 -27.63
CA ASP A 434 55.77 0.98 -28.25
C ASP A 434 56.97 0.22 -27.69
N TYR A 435 57.52 -0.71 -28.47
CA TYR A 435 58.69 -1.49 -28.05
C TYR A 435 60.02 -0.82 -28.45
N PHE A 436 60.93 -0.73 -27.47
CA PHE A 436 62.29 -0.20 -27.59
C PHE A 436 63.31 -1.27 -27.19
N LYS A 437 64.36 -1.49 -27.98
CA LYS A 437 65.42 -2.49 -27.72
C LYS A 437 66.81 -1.87 -27.56
N PHE A 438 67.59 -2.39 -26.62
CA PHE A 438 68.96 -1.93 -26.31
C PHE A 438 69.87 -3.05 -25.76
N THR A 439 71.16 -2.79 -25.65
CA THR A 439 72.16 -3.69 -25.03
C THR A 439 72.82 -3.03 -23.81
N ALA A 440 72.95 -3.72 -22.69
CA ALA A 440 73.51 -3.16 -21.45
C ALA A 440 75.05 -3.18 -21.43
N GLY A 441 75.68 -2.09 -20.98
CA GLY A 441 77.14 -1.97 -20.94
C GLY A 441 77.85 -2.61 -19.73
N SER A 442 77.14 -2.77 -18.60
CA SER A 442 77.68 -3.26 -17.32
C SER A 442 76.65 -4.11 -16.58
N ASN A 443 77.05 -4.78 -15.50
CA ASN A 443 76.08 -5.26 -14.51
C ASN A 443 75.57 -4.07 -13.70
N GLY A 444 74.27 -3.98 -13.49
CA GLY A 444 73.64 -2.86 -12.80
C GLY A 444 72.12 -2.86 -12.97
N THR A 445 71.48 -1.69 -12.91
CA THR A 445 70.02 -1.50 -12.90
C THR A 445 69.65 -0.41 -13.89
N VAL A 446 68.98 -0.72 -15.02
CA VAL A 446 68.55 0.29 -16.00
C VAL A 446 67.15 0.81 -15.65
N THR A 447 66.94 2.12 -15.68
CA THR A 447 65.65 2.79 -15.41
C THR A 447 65.15 3.50 -16.66
N PHE A 448 63.98 3.13 -17.19
CA PHE A 448 63.26 3.95 -18.17
C PHE A 448 62.26 4.87 -17.46
N ASP A 449 61.96 6.01 -18.08
CA ASP A 449 61.27 7.15 -17.47
C ASP A 449 60.45 7.88 -18.55
N SER A 450 59.20 8.22 -18.25
CA SER A 450 58.26 8.85 -19.19
C SER A 450 57.77 10.23 -18.70
N ASN A 451 58.26 11.29 -19.34
CA ASN A 451 57.97 12.68 -19.01
C ASN A 451 57.03 13.34 -20.01
N GLY A 452 56.32 14.37 -19.54
CA GLY A 452 55.51 15.23 -20.41
C GLY A 452 54.39 14.45 -21.10
N MET A 453 53.79 13.48 -20.39
CA MET A 453 52.59 12.81 -20.84
C MET A 453 51.42 13.79 -20.92
N THR A 454 50.42 13.46 -21.74
CA THR A 454 49.30 14.34 -22.09
C THR A 454 47.98 13.57 -22.09
N HIS A 455 46.87 14.29 -21.95
CA HIS A 455 45.52 13.74 -21.82
C HIS A 455 45.44 12.75 -20.62
N GLU A 456 44.81 11.59 -20.78
CA GLU A 456 44.54 10.64 -19.70
C GLU A 456 45.66 9.57 -19.52
N LEU A 457 46.72 9.61 -20.34
CA LEU A 457 47.75 8.56 -20.43
C LEU A 457 48.44 8.23 -19.10
N GLN A 458 48.45 6.94 -18.75
CA GLN A 458 49.17 6.38 -17.61
C GLN A 458 50.16 5.30 -18.10
N ALA A 459 51.45 5.41 -17.78
CA ALA A 459 52.45 4.49 -18.34
C ALA A 459 52.40 3.09 -17.73
N ALA A 460 52.10 2.11 -18.58
CA ALA A 460 52.34 0.69 -18.36
C ALA A 460 53.65 0.26 -19.05
N TRP A 461 54.31 -0.73 -18.48
CA TRP A 461 55.64 -1.16 -18.92
C TRP A 461 55.76 -2.68 -18.98
N THR A 462 56.32 -3.18 -20.08
CA THR A 462 56.71 -4.58 -20.24
C THR A 462 58.22 -4.68 -20.45
N VAL A 463 58.88 -5.67 -19.84
CA VAL A 463 60.34 -5.84 -19.95
C VAL A 463 60.67 -7.28 -20.33
N SER A 464 61.52 -7.44 -21.34
CA SER A 464 61.95 -8.74 -21.87
C SER A 464 63.48 -8.84 -21.88
N GLY A 465 64.00 -9.98 -21.40
CA GLY A 465 65.44 -10.27 -21.24
C GLY A 465 65.99 -10.10 -19.82
N ALA A 466 65.21 -9.54 -18.89
CA ALA A 466 65.60 -9.36 -17.49
C ALA A 466 65.29 -10.59 -16.60
N THR A 467 66.09 -10.78 -15.55
CA THR A 467 65.92 -11.83 -14.53
C THR A 467 66.18 -11.25 -13.14
N GLY A 468 65.18 -10.57 -12.59
CA GLY A 468 65.27 -9.83 -11.33
C GLY A 468 64.01 -9.01 -11.10
N THR A 469 63.97 -8.25 -10.00
CA THR A 469 62.84 -7.36 -9.70
C THR A 469 62.81 -6.20 -10.70
N VAL A 470 61.60 -5.90 -11.19
CA VAL A 470 61.31 -4.65 -11.88
C VAL A 470 60.82 -3.64 -10.83
N THR A 471 61.50 -2.52 -10.67
CA THR A 471 61.26 -1.51 -9.63
C THR A 471 61.17 -0.10 -10.23
N GLY A 472 60.00 0.52 -10.17
CA GLY A 472 59.78 1.90 -10.58
C GLY A 472 58.40 2.36 -10.12
N ASN A 473 58.13 3.66 -10.20
CA ASN A 473 56.80 4.19 -9.92
C ASN A 473 55.86 3.78 -11.06
N GLN A 474 54.95 2.84 -10.78
CA GLN A 474 53.91 2.43 -11.74
C GLN A 474 53.13 3.67 -12.19
N GLY A 475 53.12 3.93 -13.50
CA GLY A 475 52.56 5.14 -14.08
C GLY A 475 53.58 6.08 -14.73
N GLU A 476 54.87 6.07 -14.35
CA GLU A 476 55.88 7.00 -14.92
C GLU A 476 57.29 6.40 -15.16
N GLU A 477 57.77 5.46 -14.33
CA GLU A 477 59.14 4.90 -14.43
C GLU A 477 59.19 3.36 -14.30
N VAL A 478 60.17 2.73 -14.94
CA VAL A 478 60.46 1.29 -14.82
C VAL A 478 61.96 1.01 -14.74
N SER A 479 62.46 0.54 -13.59
CA SER A 479 63.85 0.06 -13.46
C SER A 479 63.95 -1.45 -13.38
N PHE A 480 65.07 -2.04 -13.81
CA PHE A 480 65.33 -3.47 -13.69
C PHE A 480 66.81 -3.81 -13.77
N ASP A 481 67.23 -4.88 -13.08
CA ASP A 481 68.62 -5.33 -13.13
C ASP A 481 69.01 -5.91 -14.49
N VAL A 482 70.17 -5.46 -14.98
CA VAL A 482 70.79 -5.81 -16.25
C VAL A 482 72.19 -6.39 -16.06
N VAL A 483 72.64 -7.15 -17.05
CA VAL A 483 73.93 -7.85 -17.07
C VAL A 483 74.73 -7.42 -18.30
N ALA A 484 76.03 -7.20 -18.12
CA ALA A 484 76.93 -6.69 -19.14
C ALA A 484 76.86 -7.52 -20.45
N GLY A 485 76.56 -6.85 -21.57
CA GLY A 485 76.52 -7.45 -22.90
C GLY A 485 75.22 -8.17 -23.27
N GLN A 486 74.20 -8.21 -22.39
CA GLN A 486 72.88 -8.74 -22.75
C GLN A 486 72.01 -7.68 -23.44
N THR A 487 71.12 -8.13 -24.33
CA THR A 487 70.16 -7.30 -25.05
C THR A 487 68.77 -7.45 -24.42
N TYR A 488 68.09 -6.32 -24.24
CA TYR A 488 66.83 -6.15 -23.56
C TYR A 488 65.83 -5.46 -24.49
N THR A 489 64.53 -5.72 -24.29
CA THR A 489 63.45 -4.96 -24.94
C THR A 489 62.46 -4.49 -23.88
N VAL A 490 62.05 -3.23 -23.95
CA VAL A 490 61.07 -2.59 -23.07
C VAL A 490 59.91 -2.11 -23.94
N GLY A 491 58.68 -2.54 -23.64
CA GLY A 491 57.47 -1.98 -24.22
C GLY A 491 56.88 -0.91 -23.30
N PHE A 492 56.55 0.25 -23.87
CA PHE A 492 55.77 1.32 -23.24
C PHE A 492 54.34 1.24 -23.76
N SER A 493 53.35 1.17 -22.88
CA SER A 493 51.93 1.16 -23.25
C SER A 493 51.11 1.98 -22.27
N SER A 494 49.80 2.03 -22.46
CA SER A 494 48.89 2.61 -21.46
C SER A 494 48.42 1.56 -20.44
N SER A 495 48.22 1.97 -19.18
CA SER A 495 47.33 1.28 -18.21
C SER A 495 45.94 1.92 -18.12
N GLY A 496 45.73 3.05 -18.77
CA GLY A 496 44.49 3.81 -18.77
C GLY A 496 44.64 5.10 -19.58
N GLY A 497 43.68 5.38 -20.47
CA GLY A 497 43.70 6.56 -21.34
C GLY A 497 44.68 6.49 -22.52
N LEU A 498 44.69 7.54 -23.33
CA LEU A 498 45.56 7.73 -24.50
C LEU A 498 46.41 8.99 -24.33
N GLY A 499 47.50 9.13 -25.09
CA GLY A 499 48.28 10.39 -25.10
C GLY A 499 49.65 10.33 -25.79
N HIS A 500 50.28 11.51 -25.91
CA HIS A 500 51.69 11.64 -26.28
C HIS A 500 52.60 11.51 -25.06
N TYR A 501 53.85 11.08 -25.25
CA TYR A 501 54.85 10.93 -24.18
C TYR A 501 56.30 11.25 -24.65
N ASN A 502 57.22 11.40 -23.69
CA ASN A 502 58.67 11.50 -23.94
C ASN A 502 59.43 10.52 -23.04
N LEU A 503 60.23 9.63 -23.64
CA LEU A 503 60.94 8.53 -23.00
C LEU A 503 62.41 8.87 -22.70
N ASN A 504 62.94 8.42 -21.57
CA ASN A 504 64.35 8.48 -21.12
C ASN A 504 64.85 7.09 -20.64
N ALA A 505 66.18 6.91 -20.42
CA ALA A 505 66.77 5.71 -19.80
C ALA A 505 68.07 5.97 -18.95
N PHE A 506 68.32 5.26 -17.83
CA PHE A 506 69.43 5.47 -16.84
C PHE A 506 70.11 4.15 -16.32
N PHE A 507 70.99 4.14 -15.28
CA PHE A 507 71.82 2.95 -14.84
C PHE A 507 72.43 2.96 -13.35
N GLU A 508 72.16 1.99 -12.41
CA GLU A 508 72.76 1.80 -11.01
C GLU A 508 72.92 0.30 -10.45
N SER A 509 72.80 -0.10 -9.13
CA SER A 509 73.12 -1.48 -8.55
C SER A 509 72.77 -1.83 -7.02
N SER A 510 72.81 -3.13 -6.52
CA SER A 510 72.55 -3.58 -5.08
C SER A 510 73.06 -5.02 -4.57
N ASN A 511 72.86 -5.47 -3.27
CA ASN A 511 72.98 -6.89 -2.67
C ASN A 511 72.79 -7.08 -1.07
N ASN A 512 71.92 -7.99 -0.48
CA ASN A 512 71.82 -8.64 0.94
C ASN A 512 70.47 -8.59 1.84
N PHE A 513 70.36 -9.09 3.13
CA PHE A 513 69.10 -9.41 3.99
C PHE A 513 69.23 -10.19 5.44
N THR A 514 68.24 -10.24 6.44
CA THR A 514 68.10 -10.98 7.81
C THR A 514 66.72 -10.95 8.65
N TYR A 515 66.21 -12.00 9.41
CA TYR A 515 64.77 -12.18 9.94
C TYR A 515 64.34 -12.31 11.50
N THR A 516 63.00 -12.43 11.86
CA THR A 516 62.25 -12.52 13.21
C THR A 516 61.14 -13.65 13.33
N ASP A 517 60.26 -13.72 14.39
CA ASP A 517 59.21 -14.77 14.67
C ASP A 517 57.83 -14.25 15.24
N TRP A 518 56.72 -14.97 14.96
CA TRP A 518 55.31 -14.72 15.37
C TRP A 518 54.55 -15.95 15.96
N GLY A 519 55.03 -17.20 15.84
CA GLY A 519 54.42 -18.37 16.52
C GLY A 519 53.22 -19.06 15.82
N THR A 520 52.42 -19.82 16.58
CA THR A 520 51.37 -20.73 16.07
C THR A 520 50.00 -20.07 15.91
N VAL A 521 49.36 -20.21 14.75
CA VAL A 521 48.16 -19.47 14.32
C VAL A 521 46.92 -20.38 14.24
N SER A 522 45.86 -20.03 14.96
CA SER A 522 44.47 -20.41 14.66
C SER A 522 43.71 -19.19 14.12
N TYR A 523 43.57 -18.15 14.94
CA TYR A 523 43.27 -16.78 14.53
C TYR A 523 44.09 -15.82 15.40
N ALA A 524 44.65 -14.77 14.80
CA ALA A 524 45.33 -13.70 15.51
C ALA A 524 45.22 -12.38 14.75
N GLN A 525 45.01 -11.29 15.48
CA GLN A 525 45.07 -9.93 14.94
C GLN A 525 46.17 -9.14 15.67
N LEU A 526 47.08 -8.54 14.90
CA LEU A 526 48.27 -7.83 15.39
C LEU A 526 48.27 -6.40 14.84
N ASN A 527 47.74 -5.46 15.63
CA ASN A 527 47.58 -4.07 15.22
C ASN A 527 48.81 -3.21 15.54
N GLY A 528 49.05 -2.15 14.76
CA GLY A 528 50.05 -1.13 15.06
C GLY A 528 51.51 -1.50 14.76
N LEU A 529 51.76 -2.46 13.88
CA LEU A 529 53.12 -2.92 13.54
C LEU A 529 53.77 -2.02 12.49
N SER A 530 54.98 -1.54 12.77
CA SER A 530 55.76 -0.72 11.84
C SER A 530 56.73 -1.54 10.98
N VAL A 531 56.77 -1.22 9.68
CA VAL A 531 57.62 -1.84 8.67
C VAL A 531 58.57 -0.77 8.12
N ALA A 532 59.86 -1.07 8.06
CA ALA A 532 60.88 -0.17 7.52
C ALA A 532 61.93 -0.95 6.71
N GLY A 533 61.69 -1.08 5.40
CA GLY A 533 62.48 -1.92 4.50
C GLY A 533 61.95 -3.34 4.47
N GLU A 534 62.79 -4.30 4.82
CA GLU A 534 62.47 -5.72 4.79
C GLU A 534 62.46 -6.28 6.22
N SER A 535 61.47 -7.11 6.56
CA SER A 535 61.24 -7.60 7.92
C SER A 535 60.73 -9.05 7.88
N TRP A 536 61.63 -9.96 8.23
CA TRP A 536 61.39 -11.38 8.46
C TRP A 536 60.46 -11.65 9.65
N TYR A 537 59.46 -12.52 9.50
CA TYR A 537 58.71 -13.18 10.57
C TYR A 537 58.59 -14.69 10.29
N ARG A 538 58.26 -15.49 11.31
CA ARG A 538 58.04 -16.95 11.26
C ARG A 538 56.65 -17.25 11.80
N VAL A 539 55.92 -18.15 11.16
CA VAL A 539 54.57 -18.57 11.56
C VAL A 539 54.44 -20.09 11.49
N GLN A 540 53.52 -20.64 12.27
CA GLN A 540 53.20 -22.06 12.27
C GLN A 540 51.68 -22.29 12.21
N SER A 541 51.20 -23.23 11.41
CA SER A 541 49.78 -23.60 11.36
C SER A 541 49.32 -24.36 12.60
N SER A 542 48.07 -24.18 13.03
CA SER A 542 47.46 -24.95 14.14
C SER A 542 46.71 -26.19 13.68
N GLN A 543 46.17 -26.20 12.46
CA GLN A 543 45.42 -27.30 11.87
C GLN A 543 45.68 -27.42 10.35
N ALA A 544 45.12 -28.43 9.70
CA ALA A 544 45.25 -28.61 8.27
C ALA A 544 44.20 -27.77 7.52
N GLY A 545 44.63 -26.95 6.56
CA GLY A 545 43.76 -26.00 5.85
C GLY A 545 44.55 -24.89 5.17
N TYR A 546 43.89 -23.79 4.82
CA TYR A 546 44.56 -22.57 4.40
C TYR A 546 45.19 -21.88 5.62
N LEU A 547 46.48 -21.56 5.54
CA LEU A 547 47.12 -20.55 6.38
C LEU A 547 47.12 -19.24 5.59
N THR A 548 46.41 -18.25 6.12
CA THR A 548 46.29 -16.91 5.55
C THR A 548 47.03 -15.91 6.44
N VAL A 549 47.80 -15.02 5.82
CA VAL A 549 48.29 -13.80 6.45
C VAL A 549 47.93 -12.63 5.56
N GLU A 550 47.16 -11.71 6.13
CA GLU A 550 46.71 -10.48 5.50
C GLU A 550 47.23 -9.28 6.31
N GLY A 551 47.61 -8.19 5.66
CA GLY A 551 48.02 -6.94 6.30
C GLY A 551 47.24 -5.77 5.72
N ALA A 552 46.59 -4.97 6.58
CA ALA A 552 45.87 -3.76 6.23
C ALA A 552 46.63 -2.52 6.74
N PHE A 553 46.72 -1.48 5.93
CA PHE A 553 47.49 -0.27 6.23
C PHE A 553 46.98 0.93 5.42
N ALA A 554 47.10 2.13 5.99
CA ALA A 554 46.80 3.35 5.24
C ALA A 554 47.85 3.53 4.13
N ALA A 555 47.44 3.49 2.86
CA ALA A 555 48.36 3.58 1.71
C ALA A 555 49.22 4.87 1.71
N GLN A 556 48.70 5.96 2.28
CA GLN A 556 49.43 7.22 2.50
C GLN A 556 50.65 7.08 3.43
N GLY A 557 50.67 6.07 4.31
CA GLY A 557 51.82 5.73 5.13
C GLY A 557 52.93 5.00 4.38
N GLY A 558 52.69 4.61 3.11
CA GLY A 558 53.55 3.83 2.24
C GLY A 558 53.09 2.37 2.09
N GLN A 559 53.55 1.70 1.03
CA GLN A 559 53.12 0.34 0.70
C GLN A 559 53.80 -0.73 1.55
N VAL A 560 53.11 -1.86 1.73
CA VAL A 560 53.61 -3.07 2.38
C VAL A 560 53.18 -4.30 1.57
N ASN A 561 54.14 -5.13 1.21
CA ASN A 561 53.97 -6.39 0.48
C ASN A 561 54.31 -7.57 1.40
N LEU A 562 53.71 -8.73 1.11
CA LEU A 562 53.96 -9.99 1.79
C LEU A 562 54.56 -11.02 0.84
N LYS A 563 55.45 -11.87 1.34
CA LYS A 563 55.88 -13.09 0.65
C LYS A 563 55.95 -14.22 1.68
N LEU A 564 55.33 -15.35 1.37
CA LEU A 564 55.36 -16.52 2.23
C LEU A 564 56.42 -17.49 1.69
N TYR A 565 57.32 -17.91 2.57
CA TYR A 565 58.37 -18.88 2.29
C TYR A 565 58.17 -20.15 3.11
N ASP A 566 58.61 -21.29 2.60
CA ASP A 566 58.62 -22.55 3.36
C ASP A 566 59.80 -22.61 4.34
N SER A 567 59.88 -23.69 5.12
CA SER A 567 61.00 -23.96 6.02
C SER A 567 62.39 -24.07 5.34
N ASN A 568 62.46 -24.15 4.02
CA ASN A 568 63.70 -24.17 3.21
C ASN A 568 64.00 -22.80 2.56
N LEU A 569 63.27 -21.74 2.92
CA LEU A 569 63.32 -20.42 2.29
C LEU A 569 63.04 -20.45 0.77
N GLN A 570 62.26 -21.43 0.30
CA GLN A 570 61.66 -21.42 -1.03
C GLN A 570 60.36 -20.61 -1.00
N LEU A 571 60.16 -19.78 -2.03
CA LEU A 571 58.99 -18.93 -2.13
C LEU A 571 57.74 -19.76 -2.43
N VAL A 572 56.75 -19.71 -1.54
CA VAL A 572 55.46 -20.40 -1.67
C VAL A 572 54.46 -19.50 -2.40
N THR A 573 54.35 -18.23 -2.01
CA THR A 573 53.43 -17.25 -2.63
C THR A 573 53.81 -15.81 -2.32
N THR A 574 53.26 -14.84 -3.07
CA THR A 574 53.52 -13.40 -2.94
C THR A 574 52.22 -12.60 -2.92
N GLY A 575 52.03 -11.79 -1.89
CA GLY A 575 50.98 -10.79 -1.76
C GLY A 575 51.49 -9.40 -2.09
N ASN A 576 51.07 -8.84 -3.20
CA ASN A 576 51.37 -7.44 -3.52
C ASN A 576 50.33 -6.51 -2.87
N ALA A 577 50.73 -5.27 -2.59
CA ALA A 577 49.87 -4.23 -2.06
C ALA A 577 48.78 -3.84 -3.08
N VAL A 578 47.51 -3.96 -2.69
CA VAL A 578 46.35 -3.48 -3.45
C VAL A 578 45.41 -2.75 -2.48
N ASN A 579 45.09 -1.49 -2.79
CA ASN A 579 44.15 -0.63 -2.04
C ASN A 579 44.37 -0.59 -0.51
N GLY A 580 45.63 -0.57 -0.06
CA GLY A 580 45.99 -0.56 1.37
C GLY A 580 45.88 -1.93 2.06
N THR A 581 45.75 -3.01 1.29
CA THR A 581 45.79 -4.39 1.80
C THR A 581 46.86 -5.21 1.08
N THR A 582 47.34 -6.27 1.71
CA THR A 582 48.27 -7.25 1.12
C THR A 582 47.99 -8.62 1.72
N ARG A 583 48.15 -9.70 0.95
CA ARG A 583 47.69 -11.04 1.38
C ARG A 583 48.50 -12.19 0.80
N VAL A 584 48.79 -13.19 1.63
CA VAL A 584 49.30 -14.50 1.23
C VAL A 584 48.45 -15.62 1.81
N ASP A 585 48.14 -16.62 0.97
CA ASP A 585 47.45 -17.85 1.34
C ASP A 585 48.28 -19.07 0.92
N ALA A 586 48.40 -20.06 1.78
CA ALA A 586 49.01 -21.35 1.45
C ALA A 586 48.24 -22.51 2.10
N LEU A 587 48.24 -23.68 1.44
CA LEU A 587 47.75 -24.91 2.05
C LEU A 587 48.83 -25.44 3.00
N ALA A 588 48.45 -25.65 4.26
CA ALA A 588 49.32 -26.14 5.32
C ALA A 588 48.74 -27.42 5.95
N THR A 589 49.63 -28.32 6.38
CA THR A 589 49.33 -29.38 7.35
C THR A 589 49.42 -28.83 8.78
N ALA A 590 48.92 -29.54 9.79
CA ALA A 590 48.92 -29.06 11.18
C ALA A 590 50.36 -29.05 11.77
N GLY A 591 50.82 -27.89 12.26
CA GLY A 591 52.15 -27.72 12.85
C GLY A 591 53.27 -27.39 11.85
N GLU A 592 52.95 -27.03 10.62
CA GLU A 592 53.89 -26.72 9.54
C GLU A 592 54.42 -25.29 9.64
N GLU A 593 55.71 -25.09 9.34
CA GLU A 593 56.41 -23.80 9.50
C GLU A 593 56.61 -23.05 8.17
N PHE A 594 56.32 -21.75 8.21
CA PHE A 594 56.53 -20.80 7.12
C PHE A 594 57.23 -19.53 7.63
N PHE A 595 57.87 -18.79 6.74
CA PHE A 595 58.41 -17.46 7.02
C PHE A 595 57.67 -16.39 6.21
N VAL A 596 57.10 -15.40 6.90
CA VAL A 596 56.42 -14.25 6.30
C VAL A 596 57.42 -13.11 6.13
N CYS A 597 57.91 -12.93 4.92
CA CYS A 597 58.65 -11.76 4.46
C CYS A 597 57.69 -10.59 4.29
N VAL A 598 57.88 -9.55 5.11
CA VAL A 598 57.19 -8.26 4.98
C VAL A 598 58.15 -7.27 4.33
N GLN A 599 57.77 -6.65 3.21
CA GLN A 599 58.59 -5.70 2.47
C GLN A 599 57.83 -4.39 2.21
N GLY A 600 58.31 -3.28 2.76
CA GLY A 600 57.67 -1.99 2.57
C GLY A 600 58.16 -0.90 3.52
N THR A 601 57.44 0.21 3.54
CA THR A 601 57.62 1.27 4.54
C THR A 601 56.25 1.75 4.96
N ASN A 602 55.84 1.44 6.19
CA ASN A 602 54.62 2.00 6.79
C ASN A 602 54.74 1.94 8.32
N SER A 603 54.34 3.01 9.01
CA SER A 603 54.42 3.09 10.47
C SER A 603 53.29 2.37 11.20
N ASN A 604 52.21 1.99 10.51
CA ASN A 604 51.02 1.41 11.10
C ASN A 604 50.36 0.36 10.17
N VAL A 605 50.67 -0.91 10.40
CA VAL A 605 50.06 -2.07 9.72
C VAL A 605 49.34 -2.95 10.73
N ASP A 606 48.11 -3.33 10.39
CA ASP A 606 47.27 -4.23 11.16
C ASP A 606 47.20 -5.58 10.44
N TYR A 607 47.82 -6.62 11.01
CA TYR A 607 47.85 -7.96 10.42
C TYR A 607 46.72 -8.84 10.95
N ARG A 608 46.12 -9.64 10.07
CA ARG A 608 45.16 -10.69 10.39
C ARG A 608 45.70 -12.02 9.90
N LEU A 609 45.87 -12.96 10.82
CA LEU A 609 46.39 -14.30 10.56
C LEU A 609 45.26 -15.30 10.86
N SER A 610 44.98 -16.20 9.92
CA SER A 610 43.90 -17.20 10.05
C SER A 610 44.35 -18.57 9.56
N ASN A 611 43.86 -19.61 10.23
CA ASN A 611 44.02 -21.00 9.84
C ASN A 611 42.71 -21.79 10.04
N LEU A 612 41.57 -21.10 9.87
CA LEU A 612 40.24 -21.58 10.24
C LEU A 612 39.46 -22.30 9.13
N VAL A 613 39.93 -22.23 7.87
CA VAL A 613 39.23 -22.75 6.68
C VAL A 613 39.99 -23.91 6.04
N SER A 614 39.30 -24.99 5.71
CA SER A 614 39.86 -26.18 5.04
C SER A 614 38.90 -26.73 3.98
N VAL A 615 39.41 -27.49 3.01
CA VAL A 615 38.60 -28.07 1.92
C VAL A 615 38.83 -29.58 1.85
N THR A 616 37.75 -30.35 1.74
CA THR A 616 37.79 -31.82 1.58
C THR A 616 36.74 -32.25 0.57
N GLY A 617 37.18 -32.73 -0.60
CA GLY A 617 36.26 -32.98 -1.72
C GLY A 617 35.60 -31.68 -2.19
N THR A 618 34.27 -31.67 -2.29
CA THR A 618 33.47 -30.46 -2.60
C THR A 618 32.96 -29.75 -1.34
N THR A 619 33.51 -30.07 -0.16
CA THR A 619 33.10 -29.48 1.13
C THR A 619 34.15 -28.51 1.66
N VAL A 620 33.77 -27.25 1.85
CA VAL A 620 34.51 -26.28 2.68
C VAL A 620 34.10 -26.49 4.13
N ASN A 621 35.07 -26.57 5.03
CA ASN A 621 34.85 -26.67 6.47
C ASN A 621 35.49 -25.44 7.13
N VAL A 622 34.67 -24.61 7.75
CA VAL A 622 35.04 -23.42 8.51
C VAL A 622 34.82 -23.72 9.99
N LYS A 623 35.85 -23.53 10.79
CA LYS A 623 35.83 -23.84 12.22
C LYS A 623 36.23 -22.61 13.01
N GLY A 624 35.40 -22.25 13.97
CA GLY A 624 35.63 -21.19 14.93
C GLY A 624 36.74 -21.51 15.94
N THR A 625 36.85 -20.62 16.92
CA THR A 625 37.91 -20.55 17.90
C THR A 625 37.44 -21.11 19.25
N ALA A 626 37.44 -20.30 20.30
CA ALA A 626 36.93 -20.61 21.63
C ALA A 626 36.43 -19.34 22.36
N GLY A 627 36.03 -18.35 21.55
CA GLY A 627 35.36 -17.11 21.92
C GLY A 627 34.63 -16.61 20.68
N ASN A 628 33.83 -15.55 20.82
CA ASN A 628 32.87 -15.09 19.82
C ASN A 628 33.48 -14.93 18.41
N ASP A 629 33.00 -15.72 17.45
CA ASP A 629 33.37 -15.64 16.05
C ASP A 629 32.27 -15.00 15.19
N THR A 630 32.65 -14.44 14.04
CA THR A 630 31.73 -13.90 13.03
C THR A 630 31.98 -14.54 11.68
N PHE A 631 30.95 -15.16 11.13
CA PHE A 631 30.96 -15.85 9.85
C PHE A 631 30.10 -15.11 8.83
N THR A 632 30.47 -15.15 7.54
CA THR A 632 29.52 -14.87 6.46
C THR A 632 29.66 -15.85 5.31
N PHE A 633 28.58 -16.03 4.56
CA PHE A 633 28.57 -16.70 3.26
C PHE A 633 27.70 -15.94 2.28
N SER A 634 28.15 -15.85 1.03
CA SER A 634 27.33 -15.36 -0.09
C SER A 634 27.42 -16.32 -1.27
N ALA A 635 26.26 -16.72 -1.79
CA ALA A 635 26.16 -17.53 -2.99
C ALA A 635 26.45 -16.71 -4.26
N GLY A 636 26.76 -17.39 -5.37
CA GLY A 636 27.10 -16.75 -6.65
C GLY A 636 27.89 -17.65 -7.59
N SER A 637 28.46 -17.08 -8.66
CA SER A 637 29.41 -17.76 -9.56
C SER A 637 30.71 -18.16 -8.83
N THR A 638 31.06 -17.39 -7.80
CA THR A 638 32.08 -17.71 -6.81
C THR A 638 31.44 -17.54 -5.43
N HIS A 639 31.37 -18.61 -4.66
CA HIS A 639 30.94 -18.58 -3.27
C HIS A 639 31.96 -17.82 -2.43
N GLN A 640 31.49 -16.80 -1.72
CA GLN A 640 32.29 -16.09 -0.72
C GLN A 640 32.05 -16.70 0.65
N VAL A 641 33.13 -16.90 1.41
CA VAL A 641 33.14 -17.44 2.78
C VAL A 641 34.03 -16.54 3.63
N VAL A 642 33.49 -15.92 4.67
CA VAL A 642 34.25 -15.07 5.59
C VAL A 642 34.26 -15.68 6.98
N VAL A 643 35.40 -15.62 7.67
CA VAL A 643 35.51 -15.91 9.11
C VAL A 643 36.39 -14.87 9.78
N ASN A 644 35.87 -14.23 10.83
CA ASN A 644 36.52 -13.14 11.58
C ASN A 644 37.10 -12.05 10.67
N GLY A 645 36.33 -11.70 9.63
CA GLY A 645 36.69 -10.71 8.62
C GLY A 645 37.73 -11.15 7.58
N VAL A 646 38.21 -12.41 7.61
CA VAL A 646 39.11 -12.98 6.61
C VAL A 646 38.29 -13.71 5.54
N THR A 647 38.27 -13.14 4.33
CA THR A 647 37.49 -13.64 3.19
C THR A 647 38.21 -14.77 2.44
N HIS A 648 37.46 -15.74 1.94
CA HIS A 648 37.90 -16.81 1.03
C HIS A 648 36.87 -16.96 -0.10
N ASN A 649 37.35 -17.20 -1.32
CA ASN A 649 36.54 -17.25 -2.53
C ASN A 649 36.67 -18.62 -3.20
N PHE A 650 35.56 -19.29 -3.49
CA PHE A 650 35.51 -20.64 -4.06
C PHE A 650 34.58 -20.70 -5.29
N ALA A 651 35.06 -21.18 -6.44
CA ALA A 651 34.20 -21.36 -7.62
C ALA A 651 33.04 -22.34 -7.31
N SER A 652 31.79 -21.95 -7.57
CA SER A 652 30.62 -22.73 -7.12
C SER A 652 30.54 -24.14 -7.72
N ILE A 653 31.02 -24.31 -8.95
CA ILE A 653 31.16 -25.64 -9.59
C ILE A 653 32.10 -26.62 -8.86
N ALA A 654 32.92 -26.14 -7.92
CA ALA A 654 33.90 -26.94 -7.16
C ALA A 654 33.51 -27.17 -5.70
N VAL A 655 32.60 -26.37 -5.14
CA VAL A 655 32.19 -26.43 -3.73
C VAL A 655 30.67 -26.47 -3.66
N THR A 656 30.13 -27.63 -3.31
CA THR A 656 28.68 -27.87 -3.18
C THR A 656 28.21 -27.88 -1.73
N ASN A 657 29.13 -27.93 -0.77
CA ASN A 657 28.82 -27.97 0.67
C ASN A 657 29.74 -27.00 1.43
N ILE A 658 29.16 -26.20 2.32
CA ILE A 658 29.92 -25.33 3.22
C ILE A 658 29.43 -25.60 4.65
N VAL A 659 30.34 -25.95 5.55
CA VAL A 659 30.03 -26.30 6.94
C VAL A 659 30.72 -25.32 7.88
N PHE A 660 29.94 -24.58 8.66
CA PHE A 660 30.40 -23.70 9.73
C PHE A 660 30.16 -24.36 11.11
N ASN A 661 31.13 -24.19 12.01
CA ASN A 661 31.05 -24.64 13.39
C ASN A 661 31.66 -23.55 14.28
N GLY A 662 30.84 -22.80 15.04
CA GLY A 662 31.33 -21.74 15.94
C GLY A 662 32.11 -22.34 17.11
N GLY A 663 31.47 -23.27 17.80
CA GLY A 663 32.13 -24.22 18.71
C GLY A 663 31.96 -23.84 20.17
N SER A 664 32.46 -22.68 20.61
CA SER A 664 32.15 -22.13 21.93
C SER A 664 32.40 -20.63 22.02
N GLY A 665 31.33 -19.85 22.09
CA GLY A 665 31.38 -18.40 22.20
C GLY A 665 29.97 -17.84 22.39
N THR A 666 29.69 -16.76 21.67
CA THR A 666 28.33 -16.37 21.29
C THR A 666 28.48 -15.88 19.87
N ASP A 667 28.23 -16.79 18.94
CA ASP A 667 28.74 -16.72 17.58
C ASP A 667 27.67 -16.15 16.64
N THR A 668 28.11 -15.57 15.52
CA THR A 668 27.21 -14.88 14.56
C THR A 668 27.46 -15.35 13.13
N ILE A 669 26.41 -15.56 12.34
CA ILE A 669 26.51 -15.85 10.91
C ILE A 669 25.54 -15.05 10.05
N ALA A 670 26.01 -14.51 8.92
CA ALA A 670 25.16 -14.01 7.84
C ALA A 670 25.24 -14.94 6.61
N LEU A 671 24.10 -15.40 6.09
CA LEU A 671 24.00 -16.24 4.89
C LEU A 671 23.20 -15.50 3.80
N THR A 672 23.77 -15.35 2.60
CA THR A 672 23.07 -14.74 1.45
C THR A 672 22.87 -15.76 0.34
N GLY A 673 21.63 -15.89 -0.13
CA GLY A 673 21.23 -16.78 -1.23
C GLY A 673 21.51 -16.22 -2.63
N THR A 674 20.71 -16.65 -3.60
CA THR A 674 20.73 -16.21 -5.01
C THR A 674 19.33 -15.81 -5.47
N ASN A 675 19.20 -15.37 -6.72
CA ASN A 675 17.90 -15.07 -7.33
C ASN A 675 17.08 -16.33 -7.69
N ALA A 676 17.62 -17.53 -7.48
CA ALA A 676 16.90 -18.81 -7.59
C ALA A 676 16.13 -19.13 -6.30
N LYS A 677 15.30 -20.19 -6.31
CA LYS A 677 14.52 -20.59 -5.13
C LYS A 677 15.37 -21.37 -4.13
N GLU A 678 15.62 -20.73 -3.00
CA GLU A 678 16.32 -21.26 -1.84
C GLU A 678 15.35 -21.76 -0.74
N THR A 679 15.91 -22.47 0.24
CA THR A 679 15.20 -22.86 1.47
C THR A 679 16.12 -22.72 2.68
N ALA A 680 15.69 -21.94 3.67
CA ALA A 680 16.35 -21.80 4.96
C ALA A 680 15.69 -22.71 6.02
N ILE A 681 16.49 -23.26 6.92
CA ILE A 681 16.06 -24.05 8.08
C ILE A 681 16.85 -23.54 9.29
N ILE A 682 16.16 -22.91 10.24
CA ILE A 682 16.73 -22.09 11.31
C ILE A 682 16.25 -22.62 12.66
N ALA A 683 17.17 -22.82 13.61
CA ALA A 683 16.86 -23.19 14.99
C ALA A 683 17.85 -22.50 15.95
N SER A 684 17.51 -22.46 17.24
CA SER A 684 18.22 -21.73 18.32
C SER A 684 19.76 -21.81 18.36
N SER A 685 20.41 -22.82 17.78
CA SER A 685 21.88 -22.90 17.68
C SER A 685 22.41 -23.49 16.35
N SER A 686 21.57 -23.53 15.30
CA SER A 686 21.96 -24.09 13.99
C SER A 686 21.09 -23.57 12.86
N THR A 687 21.72 -23.30 11.72
CA THR A 687 21.06 -22.73 10.53
C THR A 687 21.57 -23.41 9.28
N THR A 688 20.67 -23.79 8.37
CA THR A 688 20.99 -24.38 7.06
C THR A 688 20.35 -23.56 5.95
N LEU A 689 21.11 -23.25 4.90
CA LEU A 689 20.61 -22.67 3.65
C LEU A 689 20.84 -23.67 2.51
N ILE A 690 19.80 -23.98 1.76
CA ILE A 690 19.82 -24.94 0.66
C ILE A 690 19.40 -24.20 -0.62
N GLY A 691 20.24 -24.22 -1.65
CA GLY A 691 19.95 -23.60 -2.95
C GLY A 691 20.34 -24.48 -4.12
N ILE A 692 20.17 -23.97 -5.34
CA ILE A 692 20.46 -24.77 -6.55
C ILE A 692 21.97 -25.00 -6.69
N GLY A 693 22.41 -26.21 -6.33
CA GLY A 693 23.80 -26.67 -6.47
C GLY A 693 24.67 -26.52 -5.22
N TYR A 694 24.17 -25.89 -4.15
CA TYR A 694 24.93 -25.65 -2.92
C TYR A 694 24.08 -25.87 -1.66
N GLN A 695 24.73 -26.30 -0.58
CA GLN A 695 24.18 -26.33 0.78
C GLN A 695 25.17 -25.69 1.75
N VAL A 696 24.69 -24.82 2.63
CA VAL A 696 25.42 -24.27 3.77
C VAL A 696 24.78 -24.78 5.05
N ALA A 697 25.58 -25.24 6.01
CA ALA A 697 25.11 -25.62 7.34
C ALA A 697 26.01 -25.01 8.43
N ALA A 698 25.41 -24.32 9.39
CA ALA A 698 26.05 -23.73 10.56
C ALA A 698 25.57 -24.42 11.85
N SER A 699 26.48 -24.58 12.81
CA SER A 699 26.23 -25.33 14.04
C SER A 699 27.00 -24.73 15.22
N GLY A 700 26.35 -24.59 16.38
CA GLY A 700 26.89 -23.82 17.50
C GLY A 700 27.07 -22.36 17.09
N VAL A 701 25.97 -21.75 16.64
CA VAL A 701 25.88 -20.32 16.27
C VAL A 701 24.53 -19.81 16.74
N GLU A 702 24.54 -18.88 17.69
CA GLU A 702 23.34 -18.39 18.38
C GLU A 702 22.65 -17.22 17.65
N ASN A 703 23.38 -16.53 16.75
CA ASN A 703 22.86 -15.37 16.03
C ASN A 703 23.00 -15.56 14.51
N SER A 704 21.96 -16.07 13.85
CA SER A 704 21.96 -16.33 12.41
C SER A 704 21.07 -15.34 11.67
N THR A 705 21.57 -14.70 10.63
CA THR A 705 20.75 -13.91 9.68
C THR A 705 20.82 -14.55 8.30
N VAL A 706 19.67 -14.77 7.67
CA VAL A 706 19.58 -15.33 6.31
C VAL A 706 18.90 -14.34 5.37
N TYR A 707 19.50 -14.06 4.22
CA TYR A 707 18.97 -13.17 3.19
C TYR A 707 18.60 -13.97 1.94
N GLY A 708 17.31 -13.99 1.60
CA GLY A 708 16.83 -14.36 0.28
C GLY A 708 17.19 -13.28 -0.75
N ALA A 709 17.28 -13.69 -2.02
CA ALA A 709 17.62 -12.78 -3.12
C ALA A 709 16.76 -12.99 -4.38
N GLY A 710 15.67 -13.77 -4.28
CA GLY A 710 14.67 -13.89 -5.34
C GLY A 710 13.80 -15.14 -5.16
N GLY A 711 13.63 -15.89 -6.26
CA GLY A 711 13.20 -17.30 -6.25
C GLY A 711 11.78 -17.67 -5.78
N GLY A 712 11.14 -16.84 -4.95
CA GLY A 712 10.05 -17.25 -4.08
C GLY A 712 10.58 -18.11 -2.90
N ASP A 713 11.60 -17.63 -2.20
CA ASP A 713 12.30 -18.37 -1.12
C ASP A 713 11.39 -18.77 0.06
N ILE A 714 11.75 -19.86 0.75
CA ILE A 714 11.03 -20.40 1.93
C ILE A 714 11.95 -20.46 3.17
N ALA A 715 11.50 -19.94 4.31
CA ALA A 715 12.18 -20.08 5.60
C ALA A 715 11.37 -20.96 6.58
N TYR A 716 12.02 -21.99 7.13
CA TYR A 716 11.52 -22.77 8.26
C TYR A 716 12.26 -22.34 9.52
N ILE A 717 11.55 -22.00 10.60
CA ILE A 717 12.16 -21.51 11.85
C ILE A 717 11.56 -22.21 13.08
N TYR A 718 12.44 -22.60 14.00
CA TYR A 718 12.11 -23.47 15.14
C TYR A 718 12.53 -22.85 16.47
N ASP A 719 11.77 -23.21 17.50
CA ASP A 719 11.91 -22.79 18.88
C ASP A 719 13.12 -23.40 19.63
N SER A 720 13.18 -23.12 20.93
CA SER A 720 14.06 -23.72 21.92
C SER A 720 13.26 -24.35 23.06
N ILE A 721 13.94 -24.88 24.08
CA ILE A 721 13.31 -25.45 25.28
C ILE A 721 12.98 -24.39 26.35
N GLY A 722 12.74 -23.16 25.93
CA GLY A 722 12.49 -21.98 26.77
C GLY A 722 11.40 -21.11 26.15
N ALA A 723 10.96 -20.09 26.88
CA ALA A 723 9.96 -19.16 26.37
C ALA A 723 10.56 -18.26 25.28
N ASP A 724 10.01 -18.37 24.07
CA ASP A 724 10.55 -17.73 22.86
C ASP A 724 9.52 -16.80 22.18
N LEU A 725 10.05 -15.80 21.48
CA LEU A 725 9.28 -14.77 20.75
C LEU A 725 9.59 -14.84 19.25
N TYR A 726 8.56 -15.12 18.49
CA TYR A 726 8.50 -15.04 17.04
C TYR A 726 7.90 -13.70 16.60
N GLU A 727 8.60 -12.96 15.73
CA GLU A 727 8.11 -11.70 15.16
C GLU A 727 8.26 -11.75 13.64
N THR A 728 7.19 -11.47 12.90
CA THR A 728 7.18 -11.60 11.43
C THR A 728 6.44 -10.46 10.76
N PHE A 729 6.94 -10.05 9.60
CA PHE A 729 6.50 -8.94 8.77
C PHE A 729 6.39 -9.42 7.32
N SER A 730 5.85 -8.60 6.43
CA SER A 730 5.75 -8.89 4.99
C SER A 730 7.10 -9.20 4.30
N ASN A 731 8.23 -8.65 4.80
CA ASN A 731 9.56 -8.82 4.20
C ASN A 731 10.60 -9.54 5.08
N HIS A 732 10.35 -9.76 6.37
CA HIS A 732 11.32 -10.39 7.27
C HIS A 732 10.70 -11.06 8.49
N VAL A 733 11.50 -11.86 9.18
CA VAL A 733 11.09 -12.67 10.33
C VAL A 733 12.23 -12.86 11.31
N THR A 734 11.92 -12.97 12.59
CA THR A 734 12.86 -13.22 13.70
C THR A 734 12.26 -14.22 14.69
N MET A 735 13.08 -15.16 15.17
CA MET A 735 12.82 -15.96 16.37
C MET A 735 13.91 -15.62 17.40
N SER A 736 13.51 -15.29 18.61
CA SER A 736 14.41 -14.86 19.68
C SER A 736 14.06 -15.51 21.00
N GLY A 737 15.08 -15.76 21.82
CA GLY A 737 14.95 -16.49 23.08
C GLY A 737 16.06 -16.21 24.06
N THR A 738 16.16 -17.05 25.10
CA THR A 738 17.21 -16.88 26.13
C THR A 738 18.59 -17.26 25.57
N GLY A 739 19.30 -16.25 25.04
CA GLY A 739 20.68 -16.37 24.57
C GLY A 739 20.85 -16.59 23.06
N TYR A 740 19.79 -16.46 22.26
CA TYR A 740 19.85 -16.58 20.80
C TYR A 740 18.87 -15.60 20.11
N GLN A 741 19.20 -15.19 18.88
CA GLN A 741 18.32 -14.41 18.01
C GLN A 741 18.62 -14.75 16.55
N ASN A 742 17.68 -15.40 15.86
CA ASN A 742 17.85 -15.78 14.45
C ASN A 742 16.78 -15.11 13.58
N SER A 743 17.18 -14.57 12.44
CA SER A 743 16.31 -13.82 11.52
C SER A 743 16.46 -14.27 10.07
N ALA A 744 15.41 -14.06 9.28
CA ALA A 744 15.43 -14.25 7.83
C ALA A 744 14.76 -13.06 7.11
N TYR A 745 15.32 -12.62 5.99
CA TYR A 745 14.91 -11.43 5.22
C TYR A 745 14.67 -11.81 3.76
N ASN A 746 13.70 -11.17 3.11
CA ASN A 746 13.28 -11.37 1.72
C ASN A 746 12.74 -12.79 1.42
N PHE A 747 12.18 -13.47 2.41
CA PHE A 747 11.57 -14.79 2.25
C PHE A 747 10.06 -14.68 1.99
N SER A 748 9.63 -15.03 0.78
CA SER A 748 8.21 -14.98 0.37
C SER A 748 7.28 -15.89 1.18
N GLN A 749 7.84 -16.91 1.85
CA GLN A 749 7.09 -17.84 2.70
C GLN A 749 7.88 -18.13 3.98
N THR A 750 7.26 -17.94 5.14
CA THR A 750 7.86 -18.27 6.44
C THR A 750 6.98 -19.28 7.20
N TYR A 751 7.62 -20.24 7.86
CA TYR A 751 6.96 -21.34 8.59
C TYR A 751 7.62 -21.52 9.96
N ALA A 752 6.95 -21.06 11.01
CA ALA A 752 7.40 -21.14 12.39
C ALA A 752 6.73 -22.26 13.17
N TYR A 753 7.50 -22.92 14.04
CA TYR A 753 7.01 -24.01 14.89
C TYR A 753 7.54 -23.88 16.31
N ALA A 754 6.62 -23.68 17.27
CA ALA A 754 6.84 -23.99 18.67
C ALA A 754 6.49 -25.48 18.90
N SER A 755 7.42 -26.24 19.47
CA SER A 755 7.37 -27.71 19.54
C SER A 755 8.36 -28.35 20.54
N SER A 756 9.41 -27.61 20.90
CA SER A 756 10.43 -27.94 21.90
C SER A 756 10.00 -27.53 23.31
N GLY A 757 9.18 -26.47 23.41
CA GLY A 757 8.31 -26.16 24.54
C GLY A 757 8.81 -25.04 25.46
N GLY A 758 8.02 -23.98 25.55
CA GLY A 758 8.25 -22.83 26.41
C GLY A 758 6.94 -22.27 27.01
N VAL A 759 6.70 -20.99 26.72
CA VAL A 759 5.39 -20.30 26.80
C VAL A 759 5.52 -19.21 25.75
N ASP A 760 5.08 -19.52 24.54
CA ASP A 760 5.67 -18.95 23.34
C ASP A 760 4.69 -17.99 22.66
N ARG A 761 5.26 -16.96 22.03
CA ARG A 761 4.48 -15.85 21.46
C ARG A 761 4.80 -15.61 19.99
N ALA A 762 3.77 -15.44 19.17
CA ALA A 762 3.86 -14.95 17.80
C ALA A 762 3.31 -13.52 17.69
N ASN A 763 4.13 -12.57 17.24
CA ASN A 763 3.72 -11.27 16.72
C ASN A 763 3.76 -11.32 15.19
N MET A 764 2.66 -10.94 14.53
CA MET A 764 2.54 -10.95 13.07
C MET A 764 2.07 -9.58 12.59
N TYR A 765 2.92 -8.89 11.85
CA TYR A 765 2.69 -7.57 11.28
C TYR A 765 2.44 -7.71 9.77
N ASP A 766 1.53 -6.90 9.25
CA ASP A 766 1.07 -6.92 7.86
C ASP A 766 1.99 -6.14 6.89
N SER A 767 1.44 -5.78 5.74
CA SER A 767 1.96 -4.80 4.79
C SER A 767 1.03 -3.58 4.70
N ALA A 768 1.44 -2.55 3.96
CA ALA A 768 0.58 -1.39 3.66
C ALA A 768 -0.39 -1.65 2.49
N GLY A 769 -0.99 -2.85 2.44
CA GLY A 769 -2.00 -3.24 1.46
C GLY A 769 -2.87 -4.38 1.95
N ASN A 770 -4.04 -4.55 1.33
CA ASN A 770 -5.13 -5.42 1.82
C ASN A 770 -4.68 -6.86 2.14
N ASP A 771 -4.53 -7.16 3.43
CA ASP A 771 -3.96 -8.40 3.93
C ASP A 771 -4.98 -9.25 4.72
N LEU A 772 -4.64 -10.53 4.88
CA LEU A 772 -5.58 -11.56 5.33
C LEU A 772 -4.97 -12.44 6.43
N TYR A 773 -5.46 -12.22 7.65
CA TYR A 773 -5.09 -12.98 8.85
C TYR A 773 -6.10 -14.10 9.13
N ARG A 774 -5.61 -15.27 9.54
CA ARG A 774 -6.43 -16.42 9.96
C ARG A 774 -5.87 -17.04 11.21
N THR A 775 -6.70 -17.19 12.23
CA THR A 775 -6.34 -17.79 13.51
C THR A 775 -7.11 -19.09 13.73
N TYR A 776 -6.44 -20.07 14.32
CA TYR A 776 -6.97 -21.38 14.70
C TYR A 776 -6.45 -21.71 16.10
N SER A 777 -7.07 -22.66 16.80
CA SER A 777 -6.60 -23.14 18.10
C SER A 777 -5.23 -23.87 18.08
N ASP A 778 -4.64 -24.14 16.90
CA ASP A 778 -3.32 -24.78 16.75
C ASP A 778 -2.28 -23.96 15.95
N ARG A 779 -2.70 -22.93 15.22
CA ARG A 779 -1.86 -22.19 14.25
C ARG A 779 -2.47 -20.86 13.82
N VAL A 780 -1.64 -20.00 13.25
CA VAL A 780 -2.01 -18.74 12.59
C VAL A 780 -1.36 -18.62 11.21
N ILE A 781 -2.03 -17.88 10.32
CA ILE A 781 -1.56 -17.57 8.97
C ILE A 781 -1.84 -16.10 8.69
N LEU A 782 -0.82 -15.32 8.38
CA LEU A 782 -0.93 -13.97 7.83
C LEU A 782 -0.45 -14.02 6.37
N SER A 783 -1.26 -13.56 5.43
CA SER A 783 -0.97 -13.69 4.00
C SER A 783 -1.42 -12.46 3.23
N GLY A 784 -0.57 -12.03 2.30
CA GLY A 784 -0.76 -10.80 1.53
C GLY A 784 -0.25 -10.88 0.10
N THR A 785 -0.09 -9.72 -0.54
CA THR A 785 0.50 -9.67 -1.88
C THR A 785 2.00 -9.95 -1.80
N GLY A 786 2.40 -11.14 -2.27
CA GLY A 786 3.80 -11.57 -2.36
C GLY A 786 4.36 -12.30 -1.14
N PHE A 787 3.65 -12.33 0.00
CA PHE A 787 4.13 -12.98 1.22
C PHE A 787 3.10 -13.90 1.89
N LEU A 788 3.58 -14.93 2.59
CA LEU A 788 2.80 -15.80 3.47
C LEU A 788 3.62 -16.16 4.71
N ASN A 789 3.13 -15.76 5.88
CA ASN A 789 3.72 -16.07 7.16
C ASN A 789 2.81 -17.06 7.91
N PHE A 790 3.38 -18.18 8.38
CA PHE A 790 2.69 -19.26 9.08
C PHE A 790 3.38 -19.50 10.42
N ALA A 791 2.61 -19.65 11.50
CA ALA A 791 3.14 -20.07 12.80
C ALA A 791 2.21 -21.10 13.47
N ALA A 792 2.77 -22.13 14.10
CA ALA A 792 2.00 -23.18 14.77
C ALA A 792 2.61 -23.60 16.12
N GLY A 793 1.75 -24.00 17.05
CA GLY A 793 2.13 -24.51 18.38
C GLY A 793 2.39 -23.45 19.47
N PHE A 794 2.28 -22.15 19.16
CA PHE A 794 2.47 -21.06 20.12
C PHE A 794 1.23 -20.89 21.00
N GLU A 795 1.38 -20.73 22.32
CA GLU A 795 0.25 -20.50 23.24
C GLU A 795 -0.44 -19.15 23.03
N SER A 796 0.29 -18.14 22.51
CA SER A 796 -0.28 -16.81 22.25
C SER A 796 0.13 -16.22 20.90
N THR A 797 -0.83 -15.63 20.20
CA THR A 797 -0.64 -15.03 18.89
C THR A 797 -1.30 -13.66 18.78
N TYR A 798 -0.64 -12.74 18.06
CA TYR A 798 -1.07 -11.36 17.90
C TYR A 798 -0.85 -10.92 16.45
N GLY A 799 -1.93 -10.63 15.74
CA GLY A 799 -1.91 -9.97 14.44
C GLY A 799 -2.05 -8.46 14.60
N TYR A 800 -1.31 -7.69 13.80
CA TYR A 800 -1.35 -6.24 13.78
C TYR A 800 -1.54 -5.76 12.34
N ALA A 801 -2.66 -5.10 12.06
CA ALA A 801 -2.92 -4.42 10.79
C ALA A 801 -2.43 -2.95 10.83
N SER A 802 -2.15 -2.36 9.65
CA SER A 802 -1.55 -1.02 9.54
C SER A 802 -2.21 -0.11 8.50
N GLN A 803 -2.23 -0.48 7.22
CA GLN A 803 -2.87 0.29 6.14
C GLN A 803 -3.40 -0.66 5.06
N GLY A 804 -4.72 -0.81 4.96
CA GLY A 804 -5.30 -1.67 3.95
C GLY A 804 -6.83 -1.62 3.97
N ASN A 805 -7.44 -2.78 3.77
CA ASN A 805 -8.86 -3.07 4.02
C ASN A 805 -8.85 -4.50 4.56
N ASP A 806 -8.41 -4.62 5.81
CA ASP A 806 -7.73 -5.83 6.29
C ASP A 806 -8.70 -6.76 7.00
N VAL A 807 -8.54 -8.05 6.74
CA VAL A 807 -9.54 -9.05 7.13
C VAL A 807 -8.94 -10.12 8.02
N VAL A 808 -9.52 -10.31 9.20
CA VAL A 808 -9.19 -11.44 10.09
C VAL A 808 -10.32 -12.46 10.16
N PHE A 809 -9.95 -13.74 10.12
CA PHE A 809 -10.83 -14.88 10.39
C PHE A 809 -10.35 -15.62 11.64
N HIS A 810 -11.17 -15.65 12.68
CA HIS A 810 -10.95 -16.45 13.88
C HIS A 810 -11.76 -17.76 13.80
N PHE A 811 -11.09 -18.91 13.92
CA PHE A 811 -11.70 -20.25 14.01
C PHE A 811 -11.35 -20.92 15.35
N ASP A 812 -12.36 -21.40 16.06
CA ASP A 812 -12.29 -21.87 17.45
C ASP A 812 -11.58 -23.23 17.66
N SER A 813 -11.78 -23.84 18.83
CA SER A 813 -11.44 -25.23 19.13
C SER A 813 -12.71 -26.12 19.18
N ALA A 814 -12.54 -27.40 19.53
CA ALA A 814 -13.68 -28.29 19.81
C ALA A 814 -13.96 -28.39 21.32
N GLY A 815 -14.02 -27.23 21.98
CA GLY A 815 -14.30 -27.06 23.40
C GLY A 815 -14.84 -25.65 23.66
N ASN A 816 -15.08 -25.29 24.93
CA ASN A 816 -15.66 -23.99 25.27
C ASN A 816 -14.71 -22.83 24.97
N ASP A 817 -15.05 -22.01 23.98
CA ASP A 817 -14.29 -20.87 23.52
C ASP A 817 -15.02 -19.54 23.77
N ARG A 818 -14.22 -18.47 23.95
CA ARG A 818 -14.71 -17.09 24.13
C ARG A 818 -14.11 -16.19 23.06
N PHE A 819 -14.96 -15.39 22.44
CA PHE A 819 -14.60 -14.33 21.50
C PHE A 819 -14.97 -12.96 22.07
N ASP A 820 -14.09 -11.98 21.89
CA ASP A 820 -14.26 -10.58 22.30
C ASP A 820 -13.86 -9.68 21.13
N ALA A 821 -14.69 -8.71 20.73
CA ALA A 821 -14.33 -7.73 19.70
C ALA A 821 -14.93 -6.34 19.93
N GLY A 822 -14.19 -5.33 19.48
CA GLY A 822 -14.61 -3.93 19.40
C GLY A 822 -14.16 -3.28 18.09
N PRO A 823 -14.11 -1.94 18.01
CA PRO A 823 -13.74 -1.23 16.79
C PRO A 823 -12.25 -1.27 16.42
N VAL A 824 -11.39 -1.77 17.31
CA VAL A 824 -9.92 -1.78 17.13
C VAL A 824 -9.31 -3.14 17.44
N THR A 825 -9.80 -3.85 18.46
CA THR A 825 -9.19 -5.11 18.93
C THR A 825 -10.20 -6.24 18.85
N SER A 826 -9.79 -7.40 18.34
CA SER A 826 -10.53 -8.65 18.42
C SER A 826 -9.66 -9.77 18.99
N SER A 827 -10.24 -10.66 19.79
CA SER A 827 -9.51 -11.79 20.37
C SER A 827 -10.40 -13.00 20.58
N MET A 828 -9.79 -14.19 20.53
CA MET A 828 -10.45 -15.46 20.78
C MET A 828 -9.55 -16.38 21.59
N GLN A 829 -10.13 -17.10 22.54
CA GLN A 829 -9.39 -17.86 23.54
C GLN A 829 -10.21 -19.04 24.07
N ALA A 830 -9.53 -20.16 24.35
CA ALA A 830 -10.15 -21.26 25.06
C ALA A 830 -10.41 -20.88 26.52
N THR A 831 -11.59 -21.23 27.04
CA THR A 831 -12.01 -20.94 28.43
C THR A 831 -11.08 -21.62 29.48
N ASN A 832 -10.31 -22.63 29.06
CA ASN A 832 -9.32 -23.31 29.89
C ASN A 832 -7.89 -22.72 29.79
N GLY A 833 -7.66 -21.71 28.95
CA GLY A 833 -6.37 -21.08 28.71
C GLY A 833 -5.41 -21.85 27.79
N ALA A 834 -5.92 -22.75 26.95
CA ALA A 834 -5.07 -23.57 26.05
C ALA A 834 -4.49 -22.82 24.84
N TYR A 835 -5.13 -21.74 24.38
CA TYR A 835 -4.60 -20.84 23.35
C TYR A 835 -5.22 -19.44 23.52
N PHE A 836 -4.54 -18.41 23.01
CA PHE A 836 -5.03 -17.04 22.92
C PHE A 836 -4.61 -16.41 21.58
N ASN A 837 -5.58 -15.99 20.76
CA ASN A 837 -5.36 -15.34 19.47
C ASN A 837 -5.96 -13.93 19.50
N GLN A 838 -5.16 -12.91 19.19
CA GLN A 838 -5.60 -11.51 19.11
C GLN A 838 -5.28 -10.92 17.72
N ALA A 839 -6.11 -9.99 17.26
CA ALA A 839 -5.93 -9.26 16.01
C ALA A 839 -6.37 -7.79 16.21
N ASP A 840 -5.43 -6.87 16.01
CA ASP A 840 -5.57 -5.44 16.25
C ASP A 840 -5.57 -4.65 14.92
N SER A 841 -6.41 -3.61 14.85
CA SER A 841 -6.61 -2.66 13.73
C SER A 841 -7.24 -3.21 12.44
N PHE A 842 -7.72 -4.46 12.39
CA PHE A 842 -8.36 -5.03 11.20
C PHE A 842 -9.78 -4.46 10.97
N ASP A 843 -10.05 -3.94 9.76
CA ASP A 843 -11.34 -3.33 9.40
C ASP A 843 -12.51 -4.33 9.46
N THR A 844 -12.26 -5.59 9.09
CA THR A 844 -13.28 -6.64 9.05
C THR A 844 -12.86 -7.89 9.81
N VAL A 845 -13.65 -8.25 10.81
CA VAL A 845 -13.43 -9.38 11.71
C VAL A 845 -14.55 -10.40 11.51
N TYR A 846 -14.18 -11.63 11.18
CA TYR A 846 -15.08 -12.78 11.16
C TYR A 846 -14.67 -13.79 12.24
N ALA A 847 -15.61 -14.25 13.07
CA ALA A 847 -15.39 -15.34 14.02
C ALA A 847 -16.37 -16.50 13.79
N TYR A 848 -15.87 -17.72 13.89
CA TYR A 848 -16.62 -18.96 13.68
C TYR A 848 -16.40 -19.93 14.84
N ALA A 849 -17.47 -20.23 15.58
CA ALA A 849 -17.52 -21.31 16.56
C ALA A 849 -18.01 -22.63 15.93
N SER A 850 -17.72 -23.77 16.55
CA SER A 850 -17.92 -25.10 15.96
C SER A 850 -18.50 -26.16 16.91
N LEU A 851 -17.83 -26.52 18.01
CA LEU A 851 -18.27 -27.57 18.94
C LEU A 851 -17.82 -27.26 20.39
N GLY A 852 -18.51 -26.36 21.06
CA GLY A 852 -18.27 -26.09 22.48
C GLY A 852 -19.56 -25.75 23.24
N SER A 853 -19.49 -24.63 23.94
CA SER A 853 -20.64 -23.87 24.41
C SER A 853 -20.09 -22.47 24.63
N ASP A 854 -20.31 -21.63 23.62
CA ASP A 854 -19.33 -20.65 23.19
C ASP A 854 -19.90 -19.23 23.21
N GLU A 855 -19.10 -18.29 23.74
CA GLU A 855 -19.55 -16.92 24.06
C GLU A 855 -18.86 -15.88 23.18
N ALA A 856 -19.64 -14.97 22.58
CA ALA A 856 -19.13 -13.83 21.82
C ALA A 856 -19.57 -12.50 22.47
N TYR A 857 -18.62 -11.59 22.67
CA TYR A 857 -18.84 -10.24 23.20
C TYR A 857 -18.48 -9.19 22.15
N LEU A 858 -19.44 -8.38 21.73
CA LEU A 858 -19.24 -7.30 20.75
C LEU A 858 -19.44 -5.93 21.41
N THR A 859 -18.52 -4.99 21.16
CA THR A 859 -18.50 -3.64 21.74
C THR A 859 -18.52 -2.55 20.68
N ASP A 860 -19.19 -1.45 21.02
CA ASP A 860 -19.43 -0.28 20.17
C ASP A 860 -18.23 0.64 19.99
N GLY A 861 -18.30 1.49 18.98
CA GLY A 861 -17.45 2.66 18.78
C GLY A 861 -18.06 3.94 19.35
N ALA A 862 -17.50 5.08 18.94
CA ALA A 862 -17.96 6.42 19.33
C ALA A 862 -18.89 7.05 18.26
N THR A 863 -19.54 6.21 17.45
CA THR A 863 -20.38 6.59 16.30
C THR A 863 -21.58 5.67 16.23
N ASP A 864 -22.76 6.17 15.82
CA ASP A 864 -23.98 5.38 15.62
C ASP A 864 -23.69 4.00 14.99
N ASP A 865 -23.86 2.95 15.78
CA ASP A 865 -23.59 1.57 15.41
C ASP A 865 -24.89 0.78 15.16
N ARG A 866 -24.77 -0.34 14.44
CA ARG A 866 -25.88 -1.26 14.20
C ARG A 866 -25.50 -2.69 14.54
N TYR A 867 -26.21 -3.25 15.50
CA TYR A 867 -26.18 -4.68 15.83
C TYR A 867 -27.37 -5.40 15.16
N TYR A 868 -27.11 -6.58 14.63
CA TYR A 868 -28.09 -7.45 13.97
C TYR A 868 -27.80 -8.90 14.31
N ALA A 869 -28.79 -9.65 14.80
CA ALA A 869 -28.59 -11.02 15.25
C ALA A 869 -29.74 -11.97 14.88
N GLN A 870 -29.36 -13.19 14.50
CA GLN A 870 -30.21 -14.35 14.24
C GLN A 870 -29.79 -15.48 15.19
N SER A 871 -30.51 -16.60 15.18
CA SER A 871 -30.25 -17.77 16.04
C SER A 871 -28.91 -18.50 15.81
N THR A 872 -28.15 -18.15 14.76
CA THR A 872 -26.84 -18.79 14.46
C THR A 872 -25.75 -17.81 14.02
N SER A 873 -26.04 -16.52 13.86
CA SER A 873 -25.05 -15.49 13.53
C SER A 873 -25.49 -14.10 13.94
N ALA A 874 -24.51 -13.23 14.20
CA ALA A 874 -24.75 -11.84 14.49
C ALA A 874 -23.63 -10.97 13.91
N PHE A 875 -23.87 -9.66 13.77
CA PHE A 875 -22.83 -8.70 13.46
C PHE A 875 -23.08 -7.33 14.10
N MET A 876 -21.99 -6.60 14.32
CA MET A 876 -21.96 -5.20 14.73
C MET A 876 -21.10 -4.42 13.74
N ARG A 877 -21.52 -3.20 13.39
CA ARG A 877 -20.75 -2.30 12.51
C ARG A 877 -21.10 -0.84 12.71
N SER A 878 -20.15 0.03 12.39
CA SER A 878 -20.38 1.46 12.27
C SER A 878 -21.22 1.83 11.04
N THR A 879 -22.12 2.79 11.22
CA THR A 879 -22.90 3.37 10.12
C THR A 879 -22.05 4.17 9.13
N ILE A 880 -20.86 4.65 9.54
CA ILE A 880 -19.88 5.28 8.63
C ILE A 880 -18.91 4.28 8.00
N GLY A 881 -19.00 2.99 8.36
CA GLY A 881 -18.23 1.92 7.72
C GLY A 881 -16.80 1.73 8.23
N SER A 882 -16.45 2.26 9.41
CA SER A 882 -15.08 2.19 9.96
C SER A 882 -14.71 0.85 10.62
N TYR A 883 -15.66 -0.08 10.82
CA TYR A 883 -15.38 -1.46 11.26
C TYR A 883 -16.59 -2.37 11.00
N LEU A 884 -16.34 -3.68 10.89
CA LEU A 884 -17.35 -4.74 10.85
C LEU A 884 -16.91 -5.97 11.66
N ASN A 885 -17.62 -6.28 12.74
CA ASN A 885 -17.46 -7.50 13.54
C ASN A 885 -18.62 -8.47 13.23
N TYR A 886 -18.32 -9.66 12.70
CA TYR A 886 -19.29 -10.73 12.39
C TYR A 886 -18.97 -12.01 13.16
N VAL A 887 -19.99 -12.66 13.73
CA VAL A 887 -19.87 -13.92 14.49
C VAL A 887 -20.87 -14.96 13.99
N ASN A 888 -20.48 -16.24 13.98
CA ASN A 888 -21.34 -17.36 13.56
C ASN A 888 -21.04 -18.63 14.37
N GLY A 889 -22.08 -19.38 14.73
CA GLY A 889 -21.97 -20.66 15.45
C GLY A 889 -22.04 -20.56 16.98
N PHE A 890 -21.80 -19.39 17.57
CA PHE A 890 -21.81 -19.17 19.02
C PHE A 890 -23.20 -19.33 19.65
N ASP A 891 -23.31 -20.06 20.76
CA ASP A 891 -24.56 -20.23 21.52
C ASP A 891 -25.00 -18.94 22.22
N SER A 892 -24.06 -18.09 22.61
CA SER A 892 -24.33 -16.85 23.36
C SER A 892 -23.61 -15.66 22.72
N VAL A 893 -24.36 -14.63 22.31
CA VAL A 893 -23.79 -13.37 21.81
C VAL A 893 -24.32 -12.21 22.66
N SER A 894 -23.39 -11.40 23.16
CA SER A 894 -23.68 -10.19 23.96
C SER A 894 -23.13 -8.95 23.27
N ALA A 895 -24.00 -8.06 22.81
CA ALA A 895 -23.63 -6.75 22.28
C ALA A 895 -23.76 -5.65 23.35
N ILE A 896 -22.78 -4.76 23.42
CA ILE A 896 -22.71 -3.69 24.44
C ILE A 896 -22.49 -2.35 23.74
N SER A 897 -23.45 -1.43 23.91
CA SER A 897 -23.29 0.01 23.66
C SER A 897 -22.85 0.69 24.96
N SER A 898 -21.80 1.52 24.88
CA SER A 898 -21.05 2.05 26.02
C SER A 898 -20.11 3.23 25.72
N ASN A 899 -19.65 3.36 24.47
CA ASN A 899 -18.69 4.36 23.99
C ASN A 899 -19.39 5.54 23.27
N GLY A 900 -20.60 5.32 22.76
CA GLY A 900 -21.57 6.38 22.44
C GLY A 900 -21.90 6.54 20.97
N GLY A 901 -23.03 7.20 20.72
CA GLY A 901 -23.72 7.22 19.43
C GLY A 901 -25.22 7.14 19.68
N PHE A 902 -26.00 6.88 18.64
CA PHE A 902 -27.40 6.47 18.75
C PHE A 902 -27.59 5.09 18.13
N ASP A 903 -27.45 4.05 18.95
CA ASP A 903 -27.25 2.69 18.45
C ASP A 903 -28.55 1.88 18.34
N TYR A 904 -28.59 1.03 17.33
CA TYR A 904 -29.75 0.22 16.97
C TYR A 904 -29.44 -1.28 17.05
N ALA A 905 -30.25 -2.03 17.79
CA ALA A 905 -30.20 -3.49 17.83
C ALA A 905 -31.39 -4.12 17.09
N THR A 906 -31.13 -5.15 16.29
CA THR A 906 -32.15 -5.96 15.61
C THR A 906 -31.97 -7.44 15.93
N LEU A 907 -32.99 -8.08 16.49
CA LEU A 907 -32.98 -9.47 16.93
C LEU A 907 -34.05 -10.28 16.19
N TYR A 908 -33.74 -11.52 15.83
CA TYR A 908 -34.65 -12.44 15.13
C TYR A 908 -34.81 -13.75 15.90
N ASP A 909 -36.02 -14.31 15.80
CA ASP A 909 -36.38 -15.64 16.26
C ASP A 909 -35.68 -16.77 15.48
N SER A 910 -35.85 -17.97 16.01
CA SER A 910 -35.45 -19.24 15.44
C SER A 910 -36.66 -19.99 14.84
N THR A 911 -36.56 -21.31 14.69
CA THR A 911 -37.72 -22.15 14.33
C THR A 911 -38.34 -22.84 15.55
N ALA A 912 -37.75 -22.69 16.73
CA ALA A 912 -38.27 -23.16 18.02
C ALA A 912 -39.33 -22.20 18.57
N ASN A 913 -39.76 -22.37 19.82
CA ASN A 913 -40.51 -21.33 20.53
C ASN A 913 -39.50 -20.44 21.27
N ASP A 914 -39.58 -19.14 21.04
CA ASP A 914 -38.60 -18.16 21.53
C ASP A 914 -39.20 -17.10 22.45
N ILE A 915 -38.37 -16.49 23.29
CA ILE A 915 -38.73 -15.47 24.26
C ILE A 915 -37.91 -14.21 24.00
N PHE A 916 -38.61 -13.09 23.75
CA PHE A 916 -38.01 -11.76 23.79
C PHE A 916 -38.25 -11.14 25.15
N THR A 917 -37.19 -10.76 25.87
CA THR A 917 -37.25 -9.94 27.07
C THR A 917 -36.70 -8.55 26.74
N GLY A 918 -37.53 -7.51 26.80
CA GLY A 918 -37.10 -6.12 26.64
C GLY A 918 -37.19 -5.36 27.96
N ARG A 919 -36.13 -4.65 28.35
CA ARG A 919 -36.08 -3.74 29.50
C ARG A 919 -35.50 -2.38 29.10
N SER A 920 -35.42 -1.46 30.07
CA SER A 920 -34.74 -0.18 29.91
C SER A 920 -33.20 -0.24 29.99
N ASP A 921 -32.61 -1.34 30.47
CA ASP A 921 -31.16 -1.54 30.62
C ASP A 921 -30.57 -2.55 29.61
N TYR A 922 -31.27 -3.66 29.37
CA TYR A 922 -30.92 -4.65 28.35
C TYR A 922 -32.16 -5.18 27.61
N SER A 923 -31.93 -5.80 26.44
CA SER A 923 -32.90 -6.65 25.76
C SER A 923 -32.26 -8.00 25.41
N ARG A 924 -33.06 -9.08 25.33
CA ARG A 924 -32.57 -10.45 25.01
C ARG A 924 -33.58 -11.22 24.17
N MET A 925 -33.08 -11.99 23.21
CA MET A 925 -33.80 -12.96 22.39
C MET A 925 -33.16 -14.33 22.62
N GLU A 926 -33.92 -15.28 23.16
CA GLU A 926 -33.45 -16.63 23.53
C GLU A 926 -34.48 -17.70 23.19
N ASP A 927 -34.04 -18.93 22.92
CA ASP A 927 -34.96 -20.06 22.75
C ASP A 927 -35.39 -20.72 24.07
N SER A 928 -36.49 -21.46 24.01
CA SER A 928 -37.03 -22.21 25.15
C SER A 928 -36.25 -23.50 25.49
N VAL A 929 -35.11 -23.78 24.84
CA VAL A 929 -34.30 -25.00 25.03
C VAL A 929 -32.86 -24.74 25.51
N GLY A 930 -32.41 -23.48 25.51
CA GLY A 930 -31.06 -23.06 25.83
C GLY A 930 -30.02 -23.33 24.72
N THR A 931 -30.40 -23.26 23.43
CA THR A 931 -29.46 -23.46 22.30
C THR A 931 -29.06 -22.20 21.54
N PHE A 932 -29.71 -21.05 21.77
CA PHE A 932 -29.14 -19.73 21.47
C PHE A 932 -29.64 -18.64 22.43
N SER A 933 -28.80 -17.62 22.66
CA SER A 933 -29.14 -16.40 23.41
C SER A 933 -28.41 -15.18 22.83
N ASN A 934 -29.17 -14.25 22.26
CA ASN A 934 -28.68 -12.94 21.80
C ASN A 934 -29.10 -11.85 22.79
N THR A 935 -28.13 -11.25 23.50
CA THR A 935 -28.36 -10.16 24.49
C THR A 935 -27.77 -8.84 23.97
N VAL A 936 -28.45 -7.73 24.25
CA VAL A 936 -28.02 -6.38 23.87
C VAL A 936 -28.20 -5.42 25.06
N SER A 937 -27.20 -4.61 25.34
CA SER A 937 -27.19 -3.70 26.50
C SER A 937 -26.80 -2.28 26.08
N GLY A 938 -27.44 -1.26 26.64
CA GLY A 938 -27.18 0.16 26.35
C GLY A 938 -27.78 0.70 25.04
N PHE A 939 -28.24 -0.16 24.12
CA PHE A 939 -28.83 0.24 22.85
C PHE A 939 -30.11 1.06 23.01
N ALA A 940 -30.16 2.23 22.36
CA ALA A 940 -31.27 3.17 22.46
C ALA A 940 -32.57 2.64 21.82
N GLN A 941 -32.46 1.79 20.79
CA GLN A 941 -33.62 1.16 20.15
C GLN A 941 -33.38 -0.33 19.87
N ASN A 942 -34.28 -1.17 20.40
CA ASN A 942 -34.25 -2.63 20.26
C ASN A 942 -35.47 -3.10 19.45
N TYR A 943 -35.21 -3.76 18.32
CA TYR A 943 -36.23 -4.32 17.44
C TYR A 943 -36.16 -5.85 17.47
N ALA A 944 -37.24 -6.52 17.85
CA ALA A 944 -37.33 -7.98 17.85
C ALA A 944 -38.36 -8.46 16.80
N TYR A 945 -38.05 -9.54 16.09
CA TYR A 945 -38.88 -10.09 15.02
C TYR A 945 -39.11 -11.59 15.23
N SER A 946 -40.38 -11.99 15.43
CA SER A 946 -40.86 -13.37 15.32
C SER A 946 -41.41 -13.57 13.90
N ILE A 947 -40.64 -14.23 13.03
CA ILE A 947 -40.95 -14.46 11.61
C ILE A 947 -40.52 -15.83 11.07
N ASN A 948 -39.75 -16.61 11.83
CA ASN A 948 -39.10 -17.84 11.41
C ASN A 948 -39.81 -19.11 11.92
N GLY A 949 -40.64 -19.05 12.97
CA GLY A 949 -41.47 -20.21 13.35
C GLY A 949 -42.36 -20.07 14.58
N GLY A 950 -42.09 -20.93 15.56
CA GLY A 950 -42.45 -20.74 16.97
C GLY A 950 -43.90 -20.54 17.37
N THR A 951 -44.05 -20.01 18.58
CA THR A 951 -45.26 -19.57 19.30
C THR A 951 -44.75 -18.65 20.42
N ASP A 952 -44.29 -17.49 19.98
CA ASP A 952 -43.25 -16.76 20.68
C ASP A 952 -43.83 -15.66 21.56
N GLN A 953 -43.10 -15.36 22.63
CA GLN A 953 -43.57 -14.49 23.71
C GLN A 953 -42.66 -13.26 23.86
N ALA A 954 -43.24 -12.07 23.86
CA ALA A 954 -42.54 -10.82 24.15
C ALA A 954 -42.90 -10.32 25.55
N HIS A 955 -41.92 -10.24 26.44
CA HIS A 955 -42.05 -9.71 27.80
C HIS A 955 -41.32 -8.37 27.89
N LEU A 956 -42.08 -7.27 27.91
CA LEU A 956 -41.57 -5.90 27.93
C LEU A 956 -41.78 -5.32 29.33
N TYR A 957 -40.68 -4.90 29.97
CA TYR A 957 -40.66 -4.31 31.30
C TYR A 957 -40.31 -2.83 31.24
N ASP A 958 -40.94 -2.05 32.11
CA ASP A 958 -40.78 -0.62 32.29
C ASP A 958 -39.43 -0.21 32.91
N SER A 959 -39.31 1.08 33.16
CA SER A 959 -38.21 1.73 33.86
C SER A 959 -38.60 2.07 35.32
N ASN A 960 -38.30 3.28 35.79
CA ASN A 960 -38.89 3.88 36.99
C ASN A 960 -39.44 5.28 36.66
N GLY A 961 -39.75 5.50 35.37
CA GLY A 961 -40.21 6.76 34.78
C GLY A 961 -41.71 6.72 34.47
N ASN A 962 -42.15 7.43 33.44
CA ASN A 962 -43.52 7.38 32.95
C ASN A 962 -43.52 6.75 31.55
N ASP A 963 -43.88 5.48 31.46
CA ASP A 963 -43.67 4.68 30.26
C ASP A 963 -44.98 4.35 29.53
N LEU A 964 -44.86 4.02 28.23
CA LEU A 964 -46.00 3.82 27.34
C LEU A 964 -45.90 2.49 26.57
N PHE A 965 -46.78 1.56 26.93
CA PHE A 965 -47.01 0.32 26.21
C PHE A 965 -48.03 0.53 25.07
N ARG A 966 -47.72 0.07 23.87
CA ARG A 966 -48.65 0.02 22.72
C ARG A 966 -48.67 -1.38 22.12
N ALA A 967 -49.81 -2.03 22.19
CA ALA A 967 -50.01 -3.40 21.72
C ALA A 967 -51.04 -3.44 20.59
N TYR A 968 -50.69 -4.10 19.49
CA TYR A 968 -51.49 -4.34 18.30
C TYR A 968 -51.55 -5.85 18.04
N SER A 969 -52.45 -6.33 17.18
CA SER A 969 -52.57 -7.76 16.87
C SER A 969 -51.31 -8.44 16.29
N ASP A 970 -50.32 -7.67 15.83
CA ASP A 970 -49.04 -8.15 15.26
C ASP A 970 -47.79 -7.52 15.90
N ARG A 971 -47.92 -6.62 16.88
CA ARG A 971 -46.80 -5.79 17.36
C ARG A 971 -47.00 -5.27 18.78
N ALA A 972 -45.97 -5.35 19.61
CA ALA A 972 -45.93 -4.72 20.93
C ALA A 972 -44.72 -3.79 21.06
N ILE A 973 -44.96 -2.57 21.52
CA ILE A 973 -43.95 -1.54 21.77
C ILE A 973 -44.02 -1.13 23.23
N LEU A 974 -42.87 -1.03 23.91
CA LEU A 974 -42.74 -0.35 25.20
C LEU A 974 -41.64 0.69 25.07
N SER A 975 -41.93 1.93 25.45
CA SER A 975 -41.03 3.07 25.24
C SER A 975 -41.13 4.07 26.38
N GLY A 976 -39.98 4.62 26.77
CA GLY A 976 -39.83 5.59 27.85
C GLY A 976 -38.67 6.57 27.62
N ASP A 977 -38.27 7.27 28.68
CA ASP A 977 -37.11 8.16 28.63
C ASP A 977 -35.82 7.33 28.48
N GLY A 978 -35.25 7.35 27.27
CA GLY A 978 -33.96 6.74 26.95
C GLY A 978 -34.00 5.31 26.38
N PHE A 979 -35.18 4.68 26.28
CA PHE A 979 -35.29 3.32 25.72
C PHE A 979 -36.53 3.12 24.84
N TYR A 980 -36.40 2.25 23.83
CA TYR A 980 -37.49 1.89 22.92
C TYR A 980 -37.36 0.40 22.54
N ASN A 981 -38.31 -0.42 22.99
CA ASN A 981 -38.37 -1.86 22.71
C ASN A 981 -39.59 -2.15 21.82
N ASN A 982 -39.38 -2.77 20.66
CA ASN A 982 -40.42 -3.01 19.65
C ASN A 982 -40.36 -4.44 19.12
N ALA A 983 -41.33 -5.26 19.54
CA ALA A 983 -41.47 -6.66 19.18
C ALA A 983 -42.55 -6.82 18.10
N LEU A 984 -42.21 -7.43 16.96
CA LEU A 984 -43.10 -7.68 15.82
C LEU A 984 -43.29 -9.18 15.57
N GLY A 985 -44.51 -9.61 15.26
CA GLY A 985 -44.88 -10.98 14.89
C GLY A 985 -45.17 -11.93 16.06
N PHE A 986 -44.78 -11.56 17.28
CA PHE A 986 -45.01 -12.34 18.50
C PHE A 986 -46.50 -12.58 18.76
N LYS A 987 -46.89 -13.84 18.97
CA LYS A 987 -48.30 -14.22 19.16
C LYS A 987 -48.82 -13.84 20.54
N GLN A 988 -47.93 -13.74 21.52
CA GLN A 988 -48.26 -13.25 22.85
C GLN A 988 -47.28 -12.15 23.26
N ALA A 989 -47.81 -11.02 23.74
CA ALA A 989 -46.99 -9.94 24.28
C ALA A 989 -47.51 -9.49 25.65
N PHE A 990 -46.59 -9.24 26.57
CA PHE A 990 -46.85 -8.87 27.96
C PHE A 990 -46.09 -7.59 28.27
N GLY A 991 -46.81 -6.49 28.49
CA GLY A 991 -46.27 -5.30 29.12
C GLY A 991 -46.36 -5.43 30.65
N TYR A 992 -45.31 -5.05 31.36
CA TYR A 992 -45.27 -4.97 32.82
C TYR A 992 -44.87 -3.56 33.24
N ALA A 993 -45.72 -2.89 34.03
CA ALA A 993 -45.41 -1.68 34.77
C ALA A 993 -45.04 -2.00 36.23
N SER A 994 -44.29 -1.10 36.87
CA SER A 994 -43.76 -1.30 38.22
C SER A 994 -43.64 -0.01 39.05
N GLN A 995 -43.14 1.10 38.48
CA GLN A 995 -43.02 2.39 39.17
C GLN A 995 -43.06 3.56 38.18
N GLY A 996 -44.22 4.22 38.10
CA GLY A 996 -44.39 5.38 37.24
C GLY A 996 -45.70 6.12 37.42
N PHE A 997 -46.20 6.64 36.31
CA PHE A 997 -47.64 6.75 36.07
C PHE A 997 -47.81 6.38 34.60
N ASP A 998 -48.16 5.12 34.38
CA ASP A 998 -47.84 4.38 33.16
C ASP A 998 -49.11 4.06 32.36
N SER A 999 -48.98 4.07 31.03
CA SER A 999 -50.14 3.89 30.16
C SER A 999 -49.98 2.73 29.18
N ALA A 1000 -51.07 1.97 29.00
CA ALA A 1000 -51.19 0.90 28.02
C ALA A 1000 -52.25 1.24 26.97
N GLN A 1001 -51.88 1.19 25.69
CA GLN A 1001 -52.76 1.42 24.55
C GLN A 1001 -52.87 0.11 23.75
N MET A 1002 -54.01 -0.56 23.87
CA MET A 1002 -54.25 -1.89 23.31
C MET A 1002 -55.24 -1.78 22.14
N PHE A 1003 -54.82 -2.22 20.97
CA PHE A 1003 -55.57 -2.21 19.72
C PHE A 1003 -55.91 -3.64 19.31
N ASP A 1004 -57.09 -3.81 18.72
CA ASP A 1004 -57.65 -5.08 18.28
C ASP A 1004 -57.08 -5.57 16.93
N SER A 1005 -57.77 -6.54 16.31
CA SER A 1005 -57.57 -6.93 14.92
C SER A 1005 -58.81 -6.55 14.07
N ALA A 1006 -58.80 -6.85 12.77
CA ALA A 1006 -60.01 -6.77 11.94
C ALA A 1006 -60.84 -8.08 12.02
N GLY A 1007 -60.98 -8.62 13.23
CA GLY A 1007 -61.50 -9.95 13.53
C GLY A 1007 -62.72 -9.91 14.44
N ASN A 1008 -62.80 -10.82 15.41
CA ASN A 1008 -63.68 -10.68 16.55
C ASN A 1008 -62.78 -10.75 17.77
N ASP A 1009 -62.77 -9.69 18.58
CA ASP A 1009 -61.80 -9.46 19.63
C ASP A 1009 -62.48 -9.24 21.00
N GLN A 1010 -61.74 -9.56 22.06
CA GLN A 1010 -62.17 -9.41 23.44
C GLN A 1010 -61.17 -8.57 24.22
N PHE A 1011 -61.65 -7.49 24.83
CA PHE A 1011 -60.90 -6.70 25.81
C PHE A 1011 -61.40 -7.03 27.21
N THR A 1012 -60.50 -7.26 28.15
CA THR A 1012 -60.83 -7.50 29.57
C THR A 1012 -59.88 -6.70 30.43
N ALA A 1013 -60.37 -5.82 31.30
CA ALA A 1013 -59.54 -4.97 32.16
C ALA A 1013 -60.04 -4.93 33.61
N THR A 1014 -59.10 -5.14 34.52
CA THR A 1014 -59.25 -5.07 35.98
C THR A 1014 -58.38 -3.91 36.51
N PRO A 1015 -58.41 -3.57 37.81
CA PRO A 1015 -57.55 -2.53 38.36
C PRO A 1015 -56.04 -2.80 38.24
N THR A 1016 -55.61 -4.03 37.98
CA THR A 1016 -54.18 -4.41 37.96
C THR A 1016 -53.73 -5.18 36.72
N THR A 1017 -54.65 -5.61 35.86
CA THR A 1017 -54.32 -6.37 34.63
C THR A 1017 -55.33 -6.09 33.53
N ALA A 1018 -54.86 -6.04 32.29
CA ALA A 1018 -55.70 -6.00 31.10
C ALA A 1018 -55.22 -6.97 30.01
N VAL A 1019 -56.16 -7.49 29.23
CA VAL A 1019 -55.93 -8.43 28.13
C VAL A 1019 -56.75 -7.99 26.91
N MET A 1020 -56.12 -7.97 25.75
CA MET A 1020 -56.76 -7.86 24.44
C MET A 1020 -56.44 -9.12 23.63
N GLN A 1021 -57.44 -9.87 23.19
CA GLN A 1021 -57.23 -11.16 22.53
C GLN A 1021 -58.27 -11.43 21.43
N ALA A 1022 -57.84 -12.07 20.35
CA ALA A 1022 -58.76 -12.54 19.33
C ALA A 1022 -59.57 -13.76 19.83
N VAL A 1023 -60.87 -13.80 19.55
CA VAL A 1023 -61.78 -14.90 19.91
C VAL A 1023 -61.36 -16.24 19.26
N ASN A 1024 -60.57 -16.19 18.19
CA ASN A 1024 -59.98 -17.35 17.53
C ASN A 1024 -58.61 -17.79 18.13
N ASN A 1025 -58.06 -17.04 19.08
CA ASN A 1025 -56.73 -17.18 19.69
C ASN A 1025 -55.53 -16.97 18.73
N SER A 1026 -55.65 -16.10 17.72
CA SER A 1026 -54.54 -15.80 16.80
C SER A 1026 -53.47 -14.87 17.39
N TYR A 1027 -53.83 -14.01 18.35
CA TYR A 1027 -52.91 -13.22 19.16
C TYR A 1027 -53.51 -12.98 20.57
N GLN A 1028 -52.65 -12.65 21.53
CA GLN A 1028 -53.04 -12.20 22.87
C GLN A 1028 -52.04 -11.16 23.40
N ASN A 1029 -52.53 -9.97 23.74
CA ASN A 1029 -51.76 -8.91 24.37
C ASN A 1029 -52.19 -8.74 25.83
N ASN A 1030 -51.23 -8.63 26.74
CA ASN A 1030 -51.41 -8.42 28.17
C ASN A 1030 -50.72 -7.11 28.60
N ALA A 1031 -51.32 -6.41 29.58
CA ALA A 1031 -50.74 -5.25 30.24
C ALA A 1031 -50.98 -5.36 31.76
N ASP A 1032 -49.92 -5.55 32.53
CA ASP A 1032 -49.98 -5.77 33.98
C ASP A 1032 -49.47 -4.53 34.76
N ASN A 1033 -50.26 -4.08 35.75
CA ASN A 1033 -50.06 -2.96 36.68
C ASN A 1033 -49.99 -1.53 36.11
N PHE A 1034 -50.47 -1.26 34.89
CA PHE A 1034 -50.53 0.10 34.33
C PHE A 1034 -51.66 0.93 34.95
N ASP A 1035 -51.40 2.21 35.28
CA ASP A 1035 -52.38 3.13 35.85
C ASP A 1035 -53.53 3.48 34.87
N GLU A 1036 -53.21 3.70 33.59
CA GLU A 1036 -54.19 4.01 32.54
C GLU A 1036 -54.17 3.01 31.38
N VAL A 1037 -55.21 2.17 31.26
CA VAL A 1037 -55.38 1.24 30.12
C VAL A 1037 -56.47 1.72 29.16
N PHE A 1038 -56.13 1.79 27.88
CA PHE A 1038 -57.01 2.16 26.79
C PHE A 1038 -57.14 1.01 25.78
N GLY A 1039 -58.27 0.33 25.77
CA GLY A 1039 -58.67 -0.62 24.72
C GLY A 1039 -59.37 0.09 23.55
N TYR A 1040 -58.99 -0.23 22.32
CA TYR A 1040 -59.55 0.31 21.09
C TYR A 1040 -59.99 -0.81 20.14
N ALA A 1041 -61.29 -0.85 19.82
CA ALA A 1041 -61.86 -1.70 18.76
C ALA A 1041 -61.96 -0.97 17.41
N SER A 1042 -62.06 -1.73 16.31
CA SER A 1042 -61.99 -1.23 14.94
C SER A 1042 -62.98 -1.87 13.95
N LEU A 1043 -62.85 -3.16 13.61
CA LEU A 1043 -63.69 -3.84 12.62
C LEU A 1043 -63.96 -5.30 13.03
N GLY A 1044 -65.01 -5.51 13.82
CA GLY A 1044 -65.41 -6.85 14.24
C GLY A 1044 -66.85 -6.99 14.70
N PHE A 1045 -67.01 -7.80 15.75
CA PHE A 1045 -68.07 -7.63 16.74
C PHE A 1045 -67.40 -7.95 18.07
N ASP A 1046 -67.16 -6.90 18.85
CA ASP A 1046 -66.07 -6.90 19.84
C ASP A 1046 -66.61 -6.62 21.24
N GLU A 1047 -66.12 -7.37 22.22
CA GLU A 1047 -66.64 -7.34 23.59
C GLU A 1047 -65.61 -6.82 24.60
N ALA A 1048 -65.95 -5.76 25.33
CA ALA A 1048 -65.17 -5.23 26.44
C ALA A 1048 -65.77 -5.63 27.81
N PHE A 1049 -64.92 -6.09 28.72
CA PHE A 1049 -65.26 -6.51 30.09
C PHE A 1049 -64.44 -5.70 31.09
N LEU A 1050 -65.06 -4.80 31.85
CA LEU A 1050 -64.39 -3.93 32.83
C LEU A 1050 -64.79 -4.29 34.27
N TYR A 1051 -63.82 -4.30 35.18
CA TYR A 1051 -64.01 -4.68 36.59
C TYR A 1051 -63.60 -3.56 37.55
N ASP A 1052 -64.21 -3.55 38.73
CA ASP A 1052 -63.96 -2.63 39.83
C ASP A 1052 -62.73 -2.99 40.70
N GLY A 1053 -62.30 -2.02 41.51
CA GLY A 1053 -61.40 -2.21 42.64
C GLY A 1053 -62.13 -2.20 43.98
N ALA A 1054 -61.37 -2.30 45.07
CA ALA A 1054 -61.92 -2.31 46.43
C ALA A 1054 -62.21 -0.89 46.97
N THR A 1055 -62.51 0.07 46.08
CA THR A 1055 -62.79 1.48 46.36
C THR A 1055 -64.12 1.90 45.78
N ASN A 1056 -64.61 3.07 46.17
CA ASN A 1056 -65.77 3.68 45.52
C ASN A 1056 -65.42 4.05 44.08
N ASP A 1057 -66.00 3.32 43.13
CA ASP A 1057 -65.63 3.42 41.72
C ASP A 1057 -66.77 3.96 40.86
N ARG A 1058 -66.46 4.32 39.62
CA ARG A 1058 -67.44 4.82 38.66
C ARG A 1058 -67.28 4.22 37.28
N PHE A 1059 -68.38 3.66 36.76
CA PHE A 1059 -68.54 3.33 35.35
C PHE A 1059 -69.31 4.44 34.61
N ILE A 1060 -68.91 4.75 33.38
CA ILE A 1060 -69.59 5.66 32.46
C ILE A 1060 -69.52 5.06 31.06
N SER A 1061 -70.64 4.89 30.37
CA SER A 1061 -70.65 4.36 29.01
C SER A 1061 -71.72 5.00 28.12
N GLY A 1062 -71.42 5.07 26.83
CA GLY A 1062 -72.27 5.59 25.77
C GLY A 1062 -71.93 4.91 24.43
N PRO A 1063 -72.53 5.34 23.30
CA PRO A 1063 -72.54 4.59 22.04
C PRO A 1063 -71.19 4.45 21.30
N THR A 1064 -70.08 4.88 21.90
CA THR A 1064 -68.72 4.74 21.34
C THR A 1064 -67.63 4.50 22.39
N TYR A 1065 -67.97 4.43 23.67
CA TYR A 1065 -66.98 4.23 24.74
C TYR A 1065 -67.60 3.72 26.04
N GLY A 1066 -66.83 2.96 26.81
CA GLY A 1066 -67.04 2.69 28.23
C GLY A 1066 -65.80 3.09 29.03
N LEU A 1067 -65.99 3.53 30.27
CA LEU A 1067 -64.95 4.00 31.18
C LEU A 1067 -65.23 3.49 32.59
N MET A 1068 -64.35 2.65 33.11
CA MET A 1068 -64.32 2.19 34.50
C MET A 1068 -63.12 2.84 35.20
N ARG A 1069 -63.33 3.53 36.32
CA ARG A 1069 -62.22 4.15 37.06
C ARG A 1069 -62.50 4.25 38.56
N SER A 1070 -61.42 4.26 39.35
CA SER A 1070 -61.50 4.58 40.77
C SER A 1070 -61.72 6.07 41.03
N LEU A 1071 -62.36 6.42 42.15
CA LEU A 1071 -62.47 7.80 42.65
C LEU A 1071 -61.32 8.21 43.57
N THR A 1072 -60.45 7.29 44.02
CA THR A 1072 -59.18 7.61 44.69
C THR A 1072 -58.05 7.88 43.69
N GLY A 1073 -58.18 7.36 42.46
CA GLY A 1073 -57.19 7.49 41.39
C GLY A 1073 -56.33 6.25 41.17
N GLU A 1074 -56.71 5.10 41.74
CA GLU A 1074 -55.92 3.85 41.71
C GLU A 1074 -55.88 3.15 40.34
N PHE A 1075 -56.82 3.42 39.43
CA PHE A 1075 -56.80 2.90 38.04
C PHE A 1075 -57.76 3.69 37.13
N TYR A 1076 -57.50 3.64 35.82
CA TYR A 1076 -58.34 4.18 34.76
C TYR A 1076 -58.41 3.22 33.56
N ASN A 1077 -59.55 2.56 33.37
CA ASN A 1077 -59.78 1.56 32.31
C ASN A 1077 -60.81 2.08 31.29
N TYR A 1078 -60.38 2.33 30.05
CA TYR A 1078 -61.20 2.92 28.99
C TYR A 1078 -61.30 1.98 27.79
N ALA A 1079 -62.52 1.62 27.39
CA ALA A 1079 -62.81 0.83 26.19
C ALA A 1079 -63.47 1.73 25.14
N LYS A 1080 -63.02 1.68 23.88
CA LYS A 1080 -63.53 2.52 22.79
C LYS A 1080 -63.99 1.70 21.58
N SER A 1081 -65.10 2.10 20.98
CA SER A 1081 -65.69 1.55 19.75
C SER A 1081 -66.24 0.12 19.81
N PHE A 1082 -66.17 -0.58 20.96
CA PHE A 1082 -66.71 -1.94 21.12
C PHE A 1082 -68.25 -1.95 20.98
N ASP A 1083 -68.80 -2.95 20.27
CA ASP A 1083 -70.24 -3.16 20.11
C ASP A 1083 -70.92 -3.53 21.45
N SER A 1084 -70.18 -4.24 22.30
CA SER A 1084 -70.63 -4.77 23.58
C SER A 1084 -69.68 -4.33 24.69
N VAL A 1085 -70.18 -3.55 25.66
CA VAL A 1085 -69.41 -3.20 26.87
C VAL A 1085 -70.14 -3.72 28.11
N ARG A 1086 -69.41 -4.45 28.94
CA ARG A 1086 -69.90 -5.08 30.17
C ARG A 1086 -69.05 -4.60 31.34
N ALA A 1087 -69.68 -4.09 32.39
CA ALA A 1087 -69.00 -3.67 33.62
C ALA A 1087 -69.53 -4.40 34.86
N TYR A 1088 -68.64 -4.68 35.80
CA TYR A 1088 -68.93 -5.48 36.98
C TYR A 1088 -68.39 -4.78 38.24
N SER A 1089 -69.27 -4.55 39.23
CA SER A 1089 -68.90 -4.21 40.62
C SER A 1089 -68.98 -5.48 41.48
N THR A 1090 -67.84 -5.89 42.04
CA THR A 1090 -67.57 -7.23 42.59
C THR A 1090 -66.48 -7.25 43.67
N ALA A 1091 -65.50 -6.34 43.61
CA ALA A 1091 -64.48 -6.12 44.63
C ALA A 1091 -65.00 -5.24 45.78
N GLY A 1092 -65.88 -4.30 45.47
CA GLY A 1092 -66.82 -3.66 46.40
C GLY A 1092 -66.39 -2.29 46.92
N GLY A 1093 -67.29 -1.32 46.76
CA GLY A 1093 -67.16 0.04 47.28
C GLY A 1093 -68.52 0.65 47.64
N ILE A 1094 -68.85 1.75 46.98
CA ILE A 1094 -70.23 2.23 46.76
C ILE A 1094 -70.23 2.82 45.36
N ASP A 1095 -70.71 2.06 44.40
CA ASP A 1095 -70.27 2.16 43.01
C ASP A 1095 -71.41 2.58 42.09
N TYR A 1096 -71.09 3.45 41.12
CA TYR A 1096 -72.10 4.05 40.27
C TYR A 1096 -71.82 3.87 38.77
N ALA A 1097 -72.80 3.30 38.07
CA ALA A 1097 -72.83 3.19 36.62
C ALA A 1097 -73.62 4.34 35.99
N THR A 1098 -73.10 4.95 34.94
CA THR A 1098 -73.79 5.95 34.11
C THR A 1098 -73.91 5.44 32.68
N LEU A 1099 -75.12 5.37 32.13
CA LEU A 1099 -75.39 4.87 30.77
C LEU A 1099 -76.07 5.95 29.94
N TYR A 1100 -75.67 6.11 28.69
CA TYR A 1100 -76.30 7.00 27.70
C TYR A 1100 -76.93 6.22 26.55
N ASP A 1101 -77.82 6.87 25.80
CA ASP A 1101 -78.49 6.35 24.61
C ASP A 1101 -77.64 6.45 23.33
N SER A 1102 -78.11 5.75 22.29
CA SER A 1102 -77.61 5.86 20.91
C SER A 1102 -78.52 6.77 20.07
N VAL A 1103 -78.29 6.86 18.77
CA VAL A 1103 -79.20 7.57 17.85
C VAL A 1103 -80.14 6.55 17.22
N GLY A 1104 -81.33 6.37 17.80
CA GLY A 1104 -82.26 5.33 17.36
C GLY A 1104 -83.52 5.25 18.22
N ASN A 1105 -84.02 4.03 18.46
CA ASN A 1105 -84.87 3.75 19.61
C ASN A 1105 -84.04 2.86 20.54
N ASP A 1106 -83.85 3.29 21.78
CA ASP A 1106 -83.11 2.56 22.80
C ASP A 1106 -84.02 2.00 23.90
N ILE A 1107 -83.56 0.94 24.56
CA ILE A 1107 -84.20 0.31 25.70
C ILE A 1107 -83.22 0.22 26.88
N PHE A 1108 -83.53 0.91 27.96
CA PHE A 1108 -82.95 0.65 29.27
C PHE A 1108 -83.79 -0.42 29.99
N SER A 1109 -83.13 -1.42 30.58
CA SER A 1109 -83.76 -2.44 31.44
C SER A 1109 -82.99 -2.48 32.76
N GLY A 1110 -83.57 -1.92 33.83
CA GLY A 1110 -82.93 -1.77 35.14
C GLY A 1110 -83.52 -2.71 36.19
N TYR A 1111 -82.78 -3.75 36.56
CA TYR A 1111 -83.12 -4.75 37.58
C TYR A 1111 -82.40 -4.47 38.91
N ALA A 1112 -82.80 -5.15 39.98
CA ALA A 1112 -82.19 -5.01 41.31
C ALA A 1112 -80.73 -5.53 41.42
N SER A 1113 -80.21 -6.27 40.43
CA SER A 1113 -78.82 -6.76 40.40
C SER A 1113 -77.99 -6.23 39.23
N HIS A 1114 -78.63 -5.77 38.15
CA HIS A 1114 -77.97 -5.39 36.91
C HIS A 1114 -78.82 -4.42 36.08
N GLY A 1115 -78.16 -3.60 35.27
CA GLY A 1115 -78.77 -2.74 34.26
C GLY A 1115 -78.31 -3.11 32.85
N VAL A 1116 -79.17 -2.91 31.86
CA VAL A 1116 -78.87 -3.12 30.44
C VAL A 1116 -79.33 -1.90 29.66
N MET A 1117 -78.49 -1.33 28.80
CA MET A 1117 -78.87 -0.32 27.81
C MET A 1117 -78.57 -0.89 26.42
N ARG A 1118 -79.53 -0.85 25.49
CA ARG A 1118 -79.34 -1.39 24.14
C ARG A 1118 -80.20 -0.70 23.10
N ASP A 1119 -79.71 -0.66 21.87
CA ASP A 1119 -80.50 -0.21 20.72
C ASP A 1119 -81.50 -1.27 20.25
N GLN A 1120 -82.47 -0.86 19.43
CA GLN A 1120 -83.38 -1.80 18.77
C GLN A 1120 -82.73 -2.58 17.62
N ALA A 1121 -81.60 -2.14 17.06
CA ALA A 1121 -80.94 -2.82 15.95
C ALA A 1121 -79.91 -3.89 16.37
N GLY A 1122 -79.48 -3.92 17.64
CA GLY A 1122 -78.46 -4.85 18.14
C GLY A 1122 -77.03 -4.44 17.78
N THR A 1123 -76.80 -3.14 17.54
CA THR A 1123 -75.48 -2.55 17.24
C THR A 1123 -74.89 -1.77 18.42
N TYR A 1124 -75.61 -1.68 19.54
CA TYR A 1124 -75.16 -1.06 20.78
C TYR A 1124 -75.64 -1.89 21.98
N TYR A 1125 -74.72 -2.43 22.76
CA TYR A 1125 -75.04 -3.19 23.97
C TYR A 1125 -74.17 -2.79 25.16
N ASN A 1126 -74.82 -2.33 26.23
CA ASN A 1126 -74.20 -1.95 27.49
C ASN A 1126 -74.81 -2.77 28.62
N TYR A 1127 -73.98 -3.42 29.43
CA TYR A 1127 -74.37 -4.26 30.57
C TYR A 1127 -73.62 -3.84 31.82
N VAL A 1128 -74.32 -3.72 32.96
CA VAL A 1128 -73.70 -3.36 34.24
C VAL A 1128 -74.27 -4.24 35.35
N GLU A 1129 -73.43 -4.87 36.17
CA GLU A 1129 -73.85 -5.77 37.26
C GLU A 1129 -73.19 -5.38 38.60
N GLY A 1130 -73.91 -5.55 39.70
CA GLY A 1130 -73.40 -5.32 41.08
C GLY A 1130 -73.49 -3.88 41.62
N PHE A 1131 -73.48 -2.86 40.76
CA PHE A 1131 -73.45 -1.43 41.15
C PHE A 1131 -74.61 -0.99 42.05
N ASP A 1132 -74.32 -0.25 43.14
CA ASP A 1132 -75.31 0.37 44.04
C ASP A 1132 -76.29 1.31 43.33
N GLY A 1133 -75.89 1.91 42.21
CA GLY A 1133 -76.79 2.74 41.42
C GLY A 1133 -76.44 2.85 39.94
N VAL A 1134 -77.44 2.63 39.09
CA VAL A 1134 -77.38 2.78 37.63
C VAL A 1134 -78.19 4.00 37.20
N TYR A 1135 -77.55 4.90 36.46
CA TYR A 1135 -78.10 6.17 36.00
C TYR A 1135 -78.13 6.20 34.47
N ALA A 1136 -79.28 5.88 33.88
CA ALA A 1136 -79.52 5.90 32.45
C ALA A 1136 -80.07 7.26 31.98
N TYR A 1137 -79.60 7.73 30.83
CA TYR A 1137 -79.97 9.00 30.23
C TYR A 1137 -80.31 8.82 28.75
N ALA A 1138 -81.50 9.26 28.34
CA ALA A 1138 -81.89 9.46 26.94
C ALA A 1138 -81.70 10.94 26.56
N THR A 1139 -80.90 11.20 25.53
CA THR A 1139 -80.29 12.51 25.21
C THR A 1139 -79.90 12.70 23.75
N ALA A 1140 -79.60 11.62 23.01
CA ALA A 1140 -79.31 11.59 21.59
C ALA A 1140 -80.60 11.47 20.74
N GLY A 1141 -81.63 10.82 21.29
CA GLY A 1141 -83.04 11.06 20.97
C GLY A 1141 -83.71 10.06 20.02
N GLY A 1142 -84.88 9.59 20.43
CA GLY A 1142 -85.58 8.49 19.79
C GLY A 1142 -87.07 8.40 20.09
N ASN A 1143 -87.50 7.22 20.50
CA ASN A 1143 -88.72 6.96 21.27
C ASN A 1143 -88.34 5.87 22.29
N ASP A 1144 -87.66 6.30 23.32
CA ASP A 1144 -86.84 5.44 24.15
C ASP A 1144 -87.64 4.92 25.35
N THR A 1145 -87.34 3.69 25.76
CA THR A 1145 -88.11 3.01 26.81
C THR A 1145 -87.22 2.60 27.98
N ALA A 1146 -87.61 2.95 29.20
CA ALA A 1146 -86.97 2.47 30.42
C ALA A 1146 -87.88 1.49 31.18
N ASP A 1147 -87.50 0.22 31.19
CA ASP A 1147 -88.16 -0.85 31.93
C ASP A 1147 -87.45 -1.03 33.29
N LEU A 1148 -88.08 -0.61 34.38
CA LEU A 1148 -87.52 -0.73 35.74
C LEU A 1148 -88.22 -1.86 36.50
N PHE A 1149 -87.46 -2.77 37.08
CA PHE A 1149 -87.96 -3.97 37.75
C PHE A 1149 -87.67 -3.98 39.25
N ASP A 1150 -88.68 -4.35 40.03
CA ASP A 1150 -88.61 -4.52 41.49
C ASP A 1150 -87.69 -5.67 41.93
N SER A 1151 -87.34 -5.62 43.21
CA SER A 1151 -86.73 -6.70 43.97
C SER A 1151 -87.81 -7.54 44.69
N ALA A 1152 -87.39 -8.52 45.49
CA ALA A 1152 -88.26 -9.23 46.43
C ALA A 1152 -88.33 -8.54 47.82
N GLY A 1153 -88.13 -7.22 47.85
CA GLY A 1153 -88.19 -6.35 49.02
C GLY A 1153 -89.19 -5.22 48.82
N ASN A 1154 -89.25 -4.25 49.75
CA ASN A 1154 -90.10 -3.07 49.57
C ASN A 1154 -89.33 -1.98 48.81
N ASP A 1155 -89.78 -1.65 47.60
CA ASP A 1155 -89.12 -0.67 46.73
C ASP A 1155 -89.98 0.59 46.51
N LEU A 1156 -89.30 1.70 46.19
CA LEU A 1156 -89.90 3.01 45.91
C LEU A 1156 -89.64 3.42 44.46
N PHE A 1157 -90.71 3.54 43.67
CA PHE A 1157 -90.69 4.28 42.42
C PHE A 1157 -91.03 5.74 42.68
N TYR A 1158 -90.23 6.64 42.11
CA TYR A 1158 -90.39 8.09 42.17
C TYR A 1158 -90.27 8.68 40.76
N GLY A 1159 -91.29 9.42 40.32
CA GLY A 1159 -91.28 10.16 39.06
C GLY A 1159 -91.52 11.66 39.26
N GLU A 1160 -90.68 12.50 38.66
CA GLU A 1160 -90.83 13.97 38.64
C GLU A 1160 -90.26 14.53 37.31
N GLY A 1161 -91.06 15.30 36.57
CA GLY A 1161 -90.67 15.82 35.25
C GLY A 1161 -90.23 14.71 34.29
N ASN A 1162 -89.06 14.87 33.67
CA ASN A 1162 -88.46 13.86 32.78
C ASN A 1162 -87.62 12.78 33.50
N LEU A 1163 -87.69 12.70 34.83
CA LEU A 1163 -86.91 11.76 35.65
C LEU A 1163 -87.81 10.69 36.29
N ALA A 1164 -87.41 9.43 36.11
CA ALA A 1164 -87.91 8.26 36.82
C ALA A 1164 -86.81 7.63 37.66
N ARG A 1165 -87.17 7.06 38.82
CA ARG A 1165 -86.23 6.32 39.67
C ARG A 1165 -86.94 5.23 40.45
N LEU A 1166 -86.46 4.00 40.33
CA LEU A 1166 -86.78 2.90 41.23
C LEU A 1166 -85.63 2.73 42.24
N THR A 1167 -85.93 2.50 43.52
CA THR A 1167 -84.91 2.38 44.57
C THR A 1167 -85.34 1.40 45.64
N GLY A 1168 -84.47 0.44 45.94
CA GLY A 1168 -84.64 -0.53 47.01
C GLY A 1168 -83.60 -0.39 48.11
N THR A 1169 -83.40 -1.46 48.87
CA THR A 1169 -82.48 -1.45 50.03
C THR A 1169 -81.00 -1.34 49.61
N ASN A 1170 -80.62 -2.02 48.52
CA ASN A 1170 -79.23 -2.11 48.03
C ASN A 1170 -79.10 -1.76 46.52
N PHE A 1171 -80.08 -1.09 45.90
CA PHE A 1171 -80.00 -0.71 44.49
C PHE A 1171 -80.77 0.58 44.18
N ARG A 1172 -80.32 1.31 43.17
CA ARG A 1172 -81.00 2.51 42.65
C ARG A 1172 -80.90 2.56 41.13
N ASN A 1173 -82.00 2.28 40.44
CA ASN A 1173 -82.12 2.48 39.00
C ASN A 1173 -82.79 3.82 38.72
N LEU A 1174 -82.14 4.69 37.94
CA LEU A 1174 -82.62 6.01 37.57
C LEU A 1174 -82.59 6.13 36.04
N ALA A 1175 -83.69 6.60 35.46
CA ALA A 1175 -83.84 6.83 34.03
C ALA A 1175 -84.28 8.28 33.82
N THR A 1176 -83.61 9.04 32.96
CA THR A 1176 -83.96 10.45 32.68
C THR A 1176 -84.01 10.71 31.18
N GLY A 1177 -85.07 11.36 30.71
CA GLY A 1177 -85.25 11.77 29.31
C GLY A 1177 -86.11 10.85 28.44
N PHE A 1178 -86.29 9.58 28.83
CA PHE A 1178 -87.03 8.56 28.07
C PHE A 1178 -88.50 8.92 27.84
N GLU A 1179 -89.01 8.74 26.62
CA GLU A 1179 -90.42 8.97 26.28
C GLU A 1179 -91.39 8.04 27.02
N SER A 1180 -90.96 6.81 27.33
CA SER A 1180 -91.76 5.79 28.00
C SER A 1180 -91.01 5.16 29.18
N VAL A 1181 -91.68 4.98 30.31
CA VAL A 1181 -91.13 4.30 31.48
C VAL A 1181 -92.14 3.26 31.98
N GLN A 1182 -91.73 1.99 31.96
CA GLN A 1182 -92.49 0.88 32.52
C GLN A 1182 -91.90 0.51 33.88
N ALA A 1183 -92.73 0.38 34.91
CA ALA A 1183 -92.31 -0.07 36.23
C ALA A 1183 -93.02 -1.39 36.57
N HIS A 1184 -92.24 -2.44 36.74
CA HIS A 1184 -92.68 -3.78 37.07
C HIS A 1184 -92.57 -4.01 38.58
N PHE A 1185 -93.70 -4.31 39.21
CA PHE A 1185 -93.83 -4.70 40.61
C PHE A 1185 -94.35 -6.14 40.67
N GLU A 1186 -93.51 -7.09 40.23
CA GLU A 1186 -93.88 -8.48 39.96
C GLU A 1186 -93.06 -9.50 40.79
N ASN A 1187 -91.97 -9.06 41.43
CA ASN A 1187 -91.09 -9.88 42.28
C ASN A 1187 -91.48 -9.78 43.77
N GLY A 1188 -92.05 -8.66 44.18
CA GLY A 1188 -93.01 -8.53 45.28
C GLY A 1188 -92.47 -8.08 46.64
N GLY A 1189 -93.10 -7.04 47.19
CA GLY A 1189 -92.90 -6.59 48.57
C GLY A 1189 -94.09 -5.84 49.14
N THR A 1190 -93.93 -4.53 49.35
CA THR A 1190 -95.02 -3.59 49.64
C THR A 1190 -94.56 -2.24 49.10
N ASP A 1191 -94.75 -2.11 47.80
CA ASP A 1191 -94.02 -1.16 46.97
C ASP A 1191 -94.80 0.14 46.85
N THR A 1192 -94.07 1.24 46.63
CA THR A 1192 -94.65 2.59 46.65
C THR A 1192 -94.37 3.30 45.34
N VAL A 1193 -95.42 3.86 44.73
CA VAL A 1193 -95.34 4.67 43.52
C VAL A 1193 -95.70 6.11 43.87
N ASP A 1194 -94.73 7.02 43.74
CA ASP A 1194 -94.87 8.47 43.92
C ASP A 1194 -94.63 9.18 42.59
N LEU A 1195 -95.59 10.01 42.15
CA LEU A 1195 -95.63 10.62 40.82
C LEU A 1195 -96.01 12.10 40.91
N ASN A 1196 -95.06 12.98 40.61
CA ASN A 1196 -95.17 14.43 40.76
C ASN A 1196 -94.95 15.12 39.40
N ALA A 1197 -96.02 15.24 38.61
CA ALA A 1197 -96.03 15.90 37.31
C ALA A 1197 -94.91 15.41 36.36
N VAL A 1198 -95.07 14.18 35.85
CA VAL A 1198 -94.13 13.55 34.90
C VAL A 1198 -94.39 13.98 33.45
N ASP A 1199 -93.32 14.07 32.67
CA ASP A 1199 -93.32 14.46 31.24
C ASP A 1199 -93.30 13.25 30.28
N TYR A 1200 -93.20 12.03 30.82
CA TYR A 1200 -93.09 10.76 30.09
C TYR A 1200 -94.32 9.85 30.25
N LEU A 1201 -94.48 8.85 29.38
CA LEU A 1201 -95.54 7.83 29.51
C LEU A 1201 -95.17 6.82 30.61
N PHE A 1202 -95.75 6.98 31.80
CA PHE A 1202 -95.63 5.99 32.87
C PHE A 1202 -96.62 4.82 32.70
N THR A 1203 -96.11 3.59 32.77
CA THR A 1203 -96.93 2.36 32.81
C THR A 1203 -96.55 1.52 34.04
N GLN A 1204 -97.52 1.26 34.93
CA GLN A 1204 -97.35 0.26 36.00
C GLN A 1204 -97.74 -1.13 35.49
N ILE A 1205 -96.88 -2.11 35.78
CA ILE A 1205 -97.07 -3.54 35.54
C ILE A 1205 -96.86 -4.25 36.89
N GLY A 1206 -97.63 -5.28 37.20
CA GLY A 1206 -97.72 -5.82 38.57
C GLY A 1206 -98.87 -5.20 39.38
N SER A 1207 -98.77 -5.21 40.72
CA SER A 1207 -99.89 -4.83 41.63
C SER A 1207 -99.51 -3.93 42.80
#